data_AF-A0A7I8KW63-F1
#
_entry.id   AF-A0A7I8KW63-F1
#
_cell.length_a   1.000
_cell.length_b   1.000
_cell.length_c   1.000
_cell.angle_alpha   90.00
_cell.angle_beta   90.00
_cell.angle_gamma   90.00
#
_symmetry.space_group_name_H-M   'P 1'
#
loop_
_entity.id
_entity.type
_entity.pdbx_description
1 polymer ?
#
loop_
_entity_poly.entity_id
_entity_poly.type
_entity_poly.pdbx_seq_one_letter_code
_entity_poly.pdbx_strand_id
1 'polypeptide(L)'
;MERIPAACAMNWSIELEKGIRSRRQGHPEEVIEQIGPRLLSWSRESCATLSASKMYDLIPGEERSFANTILTRLVDAFRSGNNRMRSSILKVFLLELKHIKDKGKRYNGILSKKRLPNYLELLKRLWLVFDTGDVEARALSLRLLGCWAPLTHDNADVQNIVISSLQSKHVLEVKASLFACGCLSILSEDFVRIILGILVDVFCSVTVPLDVKFATARAFGEIQCSSLLACRAYKSGKNLVQGVHLEGYRIELLSSLTRLAVKSVILIPEQVDFLLTFMVEGCSSVTKSMALKCVRFLCFRGFSHFSAKGNVLSILMDRVNDPELPLALQCDVLKTLRQLFSDLPKVCHEDTPQFRGLVMCVQLASQSPHISKRYLSLGFLVDIVCNTKRARKGNYSCTEKLPLEYVKSQSQVSTDEFPAVNGADSLLKDVFLLLFDDIASVLNKSDNGTMRKTEFVEDTGWSDNGYDIKQKYRILSNYVLRLVQGCPALSVVVLSRFRSLIEDMVSQMEIELDKSNPSFESQDYAQDVPETIISCIRCFVIPCLNLLDENGQTGTEVCAVVELLMDSLQKVDFCNYDPLEMVYFRLFSLISRCEKSGRMQMICSSDAYLDPNISEDILWVEPERFALRLARKMMTRNKYWMVYKAGKYSLTEGLWFAATYAFKNLIAKAKSDSCRSWLKCLMLFSGAETEIRLLLFPEHGAKLVNELCFDIDRERPHEGIEERMGSCEGGIGLMHMHREKLSRVHRRICSSQEILSVVGTQKGGFWFQNWFLNLRGKGLEILLELLGHLDSCSRGEGNLNKHVPSGKKLPISSSLSTDDVDFLSSKLSHISLQFNKLAREYDFMIVSFMDMDIKSYALISRLALYFSLLAYCTGFPLYFCDSSGSHNTASNLGRFENPSGLLLLEDLSGRLFEMDYESDLDLKGRLPFSGWSRGCSQSRKQTSSLSSRDTDTLSVCRFATCGIHHLLKEDKEDKSREEFCDIFSKGLHLLNTTLVKWMGLPSQIPRYFFRLGDCIGAELFLLSDQTRNSNELCILVGNQLCLHLCIQMRNISPVYRGRIYKIYCILTIESPKPVPEGKKSSKVLTGFQQWKTEETMNIYELLMLHMRNEAEKRQNMRAVPTDDVDLVTAYVCVEPNTLGQGFSTCLLDVSDFPEGVYQIRWHSCCVDKSDHLWSLPSFNNGIPFTVRCPV
;
A
#
# COMPACT_ATOMS: atom_id res chain seq x y z
N MET A 1 -4.66 24.77 12.57
CA MET A 1 -3.29 24.26 12.76
C MET A 1 -3.18 23.53 14.10
N GLU A 2 -2.69 22.28 14.13
CA GLU A 2 -2.38 21.56 15.38
C GLU A 2 -1.22 22.23 16.11
N ARG A 3 -1.30 22.44 17.42
CA ARG A 3 -0.22 23.13 18.16
C ARG A 3 1.01 22.24 18.31
N ILE A 4 2.19 22.80 17.99
CA ILE A 4 3.46 22.16 18.34
C ILE A 4 3.67 22.17 19.87
N PRO A 5 4.36 21.16 20.43
CA PRO A 5 4.90 21.13 21.79
C PRO A 5 5.42 22.45 22.33
N ALA A 6 6.22 23.20 21.56
CA ALA A 6 6.73 24.51 21.99
C ALA A 6 5.60 25.50 22.32
N ALA A 7 4.52 25.50 21.53
CA ALA A 7 3.34 26.35 21.75
C ALA A 7 2.42 25.84 22.89
N CYS A 8 2.57 24.58 23.29
CA CYS A 8 1.85 24.01 24.43
C CYS A 8 2.64 24.12 25.75
N ALA A 9 3.94 24.45 25.68
CA ALA A 9 4.86 24.38 26.81
C ALA A 9 4.44 25.24 28.01
N MET A 10 3.88 26.43 27.77
CA MET A 10 3.36 27.29 28.85
C MET A 10 2.24 26.60 29.63
N ASN A 11 1.24 26.05 28.93
CA ASN A 11 0.12 25.33 29.55
C ASN A 11 0.61 24.10 30.30
N TRP A 12 1.51 23.32 29.69
CA TRP A 12 2.11 22.16 30.34
C TRP A 12 2.86 22.53 31.61
N SER A 13 3.58 23.66 31.60
CA SER A 13 4.29 24.18 32.76
C SER A 13 3.30 24.54 33.88
N ILE A 14 2.24 25.27 33.58
CA ILE A 14 1.20 25.69 34.55
C ILE A 14 0.48 24.47 35.14
N GLU A 15 0.07 23.52 34.30
CA GLU A 15 -0.56 22.27 34.73
C GLU A 15 0.34 21.48 35.67
N LEU A 16 1.63 21.36 35.32
CA LEU A 16 2.61 20.66 36.14
C LEU A 16 2.79 21.31 37.52
N GLU A 17 2.90 22.64 37.59
CA GLU A 17 3.03 23.34 38.87
C GLU A 17 1.79 23.20 39.75
N LYS A 18 0.60 23.31 39.16
CA LYS A 18 -0.66 23.08 39.88
C LYS A 18 -0.77 21.64 40.38
N GLY A 19 -0.40 20.67 39.55
CA GLY A 19 -0.43 19.25 39.89
C GLY A 19 0.54 18.89 41.00
N ILE A 20 1.80 19.36 40.92
CA ILE A 20 2.83 19.11 41.94
C ILE A 20 2.42 19.68 43.30
N ARG A 21 1.73 20.83 43.34
CA ARG A 21 1.24 21.46 44.59
C ARG A 21 -0.02 20.82 45.18
N SER A 22 -0.64 19.88 44.47
CA SER A 22 -1.87 19.23 44.94
C SER A 22 -1.61 18.40 46.19
N ARG A 23 -2.53 18.48 47.16
CA ARG A 23 -2.49 17.66 48.38
C ARG A 23 -3.18 16.30 48.22
N ARG A 24 -3.76 16.02 47.04
CA ARG A 24 -4.40 14.73 46.76
C ARG A 24 -3.33 13.65 46.62
N GLN A 25 -3.44 12.58 47.40
CA GLN A 25 -2.47 11.49 47.38
C GLN A 25 -2.38 10.84 45.98
N GLY A 26 -1.17 10.62 45.47
CA GLY A 26 -0.93 10.02 44.15
C GLY A 26 -1.07 10.97 42.95
N HIS A 27 -1.77 12.08 43.10
CA HIS A 27 -2.02 13.02 42.00
C HIS A 27 -0.76 13.74 41.50
N PRO A 28 0.18 14.19 42.36
CA PRO A 28 1.45 14.75 41.88
C PRO A 28 2.26 13.77 41.03
N GLU A 29 2.31 12.50 41.45
CA GLU A 29 3.01 11.44 40.72
C GLU A 29 2.37 11.16 39.36
N GLU A 30 1.03 11.11 39.29
CA GLU A 30 0.30 10.97 38.02
C GLU A 30 0.58 12.13 37.05
N VAL A 31 0.55 13.38 37.53
CA VAL A 31 0.80 14.56 36.71
C VAL A 31 2.24 14.57 36.18
N ILE A 32 3.20 14.15 37.00
CA ILE A 32 4.59 13.98 36.55
C ILE A 32 4.68 12.89 35.50
N GLU A 33 4.06 11.73 35.67
CA GLU A 33 4.11 10.68 34.66
C GLU A 33 3.45 11.11 33.33
N GLN A 34 2.40 11.95 33.38
CA GLN A 34 1.77 12.55 32.20
C GLN A 34 2.68 13.55 31.46
N ILE A 35 3.65 14.19 32.13
CA ILE A 35 4.62 15.09 31.46
C ILE A 35 5.62 14.32 30.60
N GLY A 36 5.88 13.04 30.90
CA GLY A 36 6.86 12.20 30.19
C GLY A 36 6.62 12.11 28.69
N PRO A 37 5.45 11.63 28.25
CA PRO A 37 5.10 11.59 26.82
C PRO A 37 5.15 12.96 26.14
N ARG A 38 4.82 14.05 26.86
CA ARG A 38 4.84 15.43 26.35
C ARG A 38 6.27 15.94 26.13
N LEU A 39 7.20 15.63 27.04
CA LEU A 39 8.61 15.95 26.86
C LEU A 39 9.24 15.12 25.73
N LEU A 40 8.87 13.84 25.63
CA LEU A 40 9.36 12.97 24.55
C LEU A 40 8.89 13.44 23.16
N SER A 41 7.64 13.90 23.03
CA SER A 41 7.15 14.48 21.78
C SER A 41 7.93 15.77 21.44
N TRP A 42 8.18 16.63 22.42
CA TRP A 42 8.96 17.85 22.23
C TRP A 42 10.43 17.58 21.86
N SER A 43 11.05 16.55 22.43
CA SER A 43 12.43 16.14 22.09
C SER A 43 12.58 15.67 20.65
N ARG A 44 11.52 15.12 20.05
CA ARG A 44 11.53 14.64 18.67
C ARG A 44 11.36 15.76 17.64
N GLU A 45 10.90 16.93 18.08
CA GLU A 45 10.75 18.10 17.22
C GLU A 45 12.04 18.91 17.15
N SER A 46 12.27 19.57 16.01
CA SER A 46 13.29 20.60 15.87
C SER A 46 12.97 21.83 16.73
N CYS A 47 13.95 22.70 16.98
CA CYS A 47 13.68 23.99 17.61
C CYS A 47 12.74 24.81 16.71
N ALA A 48 11.83 25.59 17.29
CA ALA A 48 10.88 26.38 16.52
C ALA A 48 11.63 27.32 15.57
N THR A 49 11.28 27.29 14.27
CA THR A 49 11.79 28.22 13.28
C THR A 49 11.19 29.62 13.52
N LEU A 50 11.75 30.65 12.88
CA LEU A 50 11.18 32.00 12.95
C LEU A 50 9.72 32.02 12.46
N SER A 51 9.43 31.33 11.36
CA SER A 51 8.06 31.18 10.83
C SER A 51 7.14 30.47 11.82
N ALA A 52 7.58 29.35 12.40
CA ALA A 52 6.78 28.65 13.40
C ALA A 52 6.52 29.55 14.62
N SER A 53 7.52 30.32 15.04
CA SER A 53 7.39 31.23 16.18
C SER A 53 6.36 32.31 15.90
N LYS A 54 6.42 32.98 14.74
CA LYS A 54 5.42 33.98 14.33
C LYS A 54 4.01 33.37 14.20
N MET A 55 3.88 32.16 13.65
CA MET A 55 2.58 31.50 13.44
C MET A 55 1.86 31.04 14.71
N TYR A 56 2.61 30.79 15.78
CA TYR A 56 2.06 30.42 17.09
C TYR A 56 2.13 31.55 18.11
N ASP A 57 2.48 32.78 17.70
CA ASP A 57 2.73 33.92 18.57
C ASP A 57 3.75 33.64 19.69
N LEU A 58 4.79 32.85 19.39
CA LEU A 58 5.86 32.53 20.32
C LEU A 58 6.95 33.59 20.28
N ILE A 59 7.40 34.02 21.45
CA ILE A 59 8.53 34.94 21.56
C ILE A 59 9.83 34.16 21.27
N PRO A 60 10.74 34.67 20.42
CA PRO A 60 12.01 34.00 20.15
C PRO A 60 12.79 33.68 21.44
N GLY A 61 13.12 32.41 21.65
CA GLY A 61 13.82 31.94 22.85
C GLY A 61 12.90 31.56 24.03
N GLU A 62 11.61 31.87 23.96
CA GLU A 62 10.62 31.50 24.98
C GLU A 62 10.51 29.98 25.17
N GLU A 63 10.63 29.20 24.09
CA GLU A 63 10.70 27.73 24.15
C GLU A 63 11.78 27.23 25.12
N ARG A 64 12.95 27.88 25.16
CA ARG A 64 14.07 27.52 26.04
C ARG A 64 13.75 27.89 27.49
N SER A 65 13.10 29.02 27.69
CA SER A 65 12.68 29.47 29.02
C SER A 65 11.67 28.51 29.65
N PHE A 66 10.69 28.02 28.89
CA PHE A 66 9.72 27.04 29.39
C PHE A 66 10.31 25.66 29.58
N ALA A 67 11.20 25.22 28.69
CA ALA A 67 11.95 23.98 28.89
C ALA A 67 12.75 24.02 30.20
N ASN A 68 13.50 25.12 30.44
CA ASN A 68 14.24 25.32 31.68
C ASN A 68 13.31 25.36 32.90
N THR A 69 12.16 26.04 32.79
CA THR A 69 11.17 26.15 33.87
C THR A 69 10.58 24.79 34.23
N ILE A 70 10.13 24.01 33.26
CA ILE A 70 9.56 22.67 33.49
C ILE A 70 10.59 21.75 34.13
N LEU A 71 11.82 21.71 33.59
CA LEU A 71 12.88 20.89 34.16
C LEU A 71 13.27 21.34 35.57
N THR A 72 13.34 22.65 35.82
CA THR A 72 13.60 23.18 37.17
C THR A 72 12.51 22.76 38.15
N ARG A 73 11.23 22.85 37.76
CA ARG A 73 10.09 22.40 38.59
C ARG A 73 10.17 20.91 38.91
N LEU A 74 10.55 20.07 37.95
CA LEU A 74 10.76 18.64 38.18
C LEU A 74 11.91 18.40 39.16
N VAL A 75 13.01 19.12 39.04
CA VAL A 75 14.16 18.96 39.96
C VAL A 75 13.86 19.51 41.35
N ASP A 76 13.12 20.59 41.47
CA ASP A 76 12.66 21.10 42.76
C ASP A 76 11.71 20.09 43.44
N ALA A 77 10.80 19.47 42.68
CA ALA A 77 9.95 18.38 43.18
C ALA A 77 10.76 17.13 43.55
N PHE A 78 11.83 16.82 42.81
CA PHE A 78 12.78 15.74 43.15
C PHE A 78 13.49 16.02 44.48
N ARG A 79 13.84 17.30 44.72
CA ARG A 79 14.51 17.76 45.94
C ARG A 79 13.61 17.67 47.15
N SER A 80 12.41 18.26 47.10
CA SER A 80 11.51 18.32 48.26
C SER A 80 10.59 17.10 48.42
N GLY A 81 10.48 16.23 47.40
CA GLY A 81 9.56 15.09 47.39
C GLY A 81 10.04 13.86 48.18
N ASN A 82 9.18 12.84 48.24
CA ASN A 82 9.52 11.51 48.77
C ASN A 82 10.13 10.62 47.67
N ASN A 83 10.56 9.39 48.03
CA ASN A 83 11.17 8.46 47.06
C ASN A 83 10.19 8.01 45.96
N ARG A 84 8.87 8.01 46.19
CA ARG A 84 7.86 7.74 45.16
C ARG A 84 7.84 8.83 44.09
N MET A 85 7.79 10.10 44.50
CA MET A 85 7.89 11.26 43.61
C MET A 85 9.18 11.22 42.80
N ARG A 86 10.32 10.97 43.45
CA ARG A 86 11.63 10.83 42.79
C ARG A 86 11.63 9.73 41.73
N SER A 87 11.00 8.59 42.03
CA SER A 87 10.84 7.48 41.09
C SER A 87 9.97 7.84 39.89
N SER A 88 8.84 8.53 40.08
CA SER A 88 8.00 9.02 38.98
C SER A 88 8.73 10.00 38.08
N ILE A 89 9.54 10.91 38.64
CA ILE A 89 10.40 11.81 37.87
C ILE A 89 11.46 11.03 37.09
N LEU A 90 12.07 10.01 37.70
CA LEU A 90 13.03 9.17 37.00
C LEU A 90 12.39 8.44 35.81
N LYS A 91 11.14 7.95 35.92
CA LYS A 91 10.42 7.31 34.81
C LYS A 91 10.27 8.24 33.60
N VAL A 92 10.00 9.53 33.81
CA VAL A 92 9.93 10.56 32.75
C VAL A 92 11.24 10.59 31.96
N PHE A 93 12.38 10.64 32.63
CA PHE A 93 13.69 10.70 31.97
C PHE A 93 14.16 9.35 31.41
N LEU A 94 13.68 8.22 31.94
CA LEU A 94 13.90 6.91 31.34
C LEU A 94 13.19 6.75 29.98
N LEU A 95 12.05 7.42 29.78
CA LEU A 95 11.39 7.50 28.47
C LEU A 95 12.25 8.28 27.47
N GLU A 96 12.81 9.41 27.89
CA GLU A 96 13.72 10.23 27.08
C GLU A 96 15.02 9.49 26.75
N LEU A 97 15.55 8.71 27.70
CA LEU A 97 16.76 7.91 27.51
C LEU A 97 16.65 6.92 26.33
N LYS A 98 15.46 6.39 26.04
CA LYS A 98 15.26 5.55 24.84
C LYS A 98 15.58 6.33 23.56
N HIS A 99 15.12 7.58 23.48
CA HIS A 99 15.42 8.45 22.34
C HIS A 99 16.89 8.83 22.25
N ILE A 100 17.55 9.06 23.40
CA ILE A 100 19.00 9.30 23.47
C ILE A 100 19.78 8.09 22.95
N LYS A 101 19.41 6.86 23.37
CA LYS A 101 20.06 5.62 22.90
C LYS A 101 19.92 5.43 21.39
N ASP A 102 18.78 5.79 20.81
CA ASP A 102 18.53 5.69 19.36
C ASP A 102 19.33 6.72 18.55
N LYS A 103 19.51 7.94 19.07
CA LYS A 103 20.18 9.05 18.36
C LYS A 103 21.68 9.14 18.65
N GLY A 104 22.15 8.65 19.80
CA GLY A 104 23.53 8.73 20.24
C GLY A 104 24.08 10.17 20.19
N LYS A 105 25.28 10.34 19.60
CA LYS A 105 25.93 11.65 19.42
C LYS A 105 25.12 12.66 18.59
N ARG A 106 24.10 12.23 17.83
CA ARG A 106 23.22 13.10 17.03
C ARG A 106 21.98 13.58 17.80
N TYR A 107 21.89 13.31 19.10
CA TYR A 107 20.78 13.75 19.93
C TYR A 107 20.73 15.28 20.02
N ASN A 108 19.54 15.86 19.76
CA ASN A 108 19.28 17.30 19.84
C ASN A 108 17.89 17.58 20.46
N GLY A 109 17.52 16.79 21.47
CA GLY A 109 16.21 16.87 22.14
C GLY A 109 16.17 17.87 23.29
N ILE A 110 15.23 17.68 24.23
CA ILE A 110 14.99 18.60 25.36
C ILE A 110 16.19 18.74 26.30
N LEU A 111 17.03 17.71 26.43
CA LEU A 111 18.25 17.71 27.24
C LEU A 111 19.49 18.16 26.47
N SER A 112 19.34 18.79 25.30
CA SER A 112 20.48 19.37 24.59
C SER A 112 20.93 20.68 25.24
N LYS A 113 22.25 20.92 25.31
CA LYS A 113 22.81 22.18 25.81
C LYS A 113 22.29 23.41 25.05
N LYS A 114 21.89 23.24 23.78
CA LYS A 114 21.26 24.30 22.95
C LYS A 114 19.89 24.73 23.50
N ARG A 115 19.07 23.80 23.97
CA ARG A 115 17.76 24.10 24.59
C ARG A 115 17.86 24.47 26.05
N LEU A 116 18.88 23.96 26.74
CA LEU A 116 19.05 24.09 28.18
C LEU A 116 20.43 24.64 28.58
N PRO A 117 20.69 25.94 28.37
CA PRO A 117 22.00 26.53 28.67
C PRO A 117 22.32 26.56 30.18
N ASN A 118 21.30 26.73 31.05
CA ASN A 118 21.47 26.88 32.50
C ASN A 118 21.44 25.56 33.29
N TYR A 119 21.87 24.45 32.69
CA TYR A 119 21.77 23.11 33.30
C TYR A 119 22.59 22.94 34.59
N LEU A 120 23.64 23.74 34.82
CA LEU A 120 24.44 23.71 36.05
C LEU A 120 23.59 23.97 37.31
N GLU A 121 22.56 24.82 37.19
CA GLU A 121 21.62 25.10 38.28
C GLU A 121 20.74 23.89 38.62
N LEU A 122 20.39 23.07 37.63
CA LEU A 122 19.68 21.81 37.86
C LEU A 122 20.58 20.79 38.55
N LEU A 123 21.85 20.73 38.15
CA LEU A 123 22.83 19.87 38.81
C LEU A 123 22.98 20.24 40.27
N LYS A 124 23.22 21.52 40.60
CA LYS A 124 23.37 21.97 42.01
C LYS A 124 22.22 21.52 42.91
N ARG A 125 20.98 21.58 42.41
CA ARG A 125 19.79 21.14 43.16
C ARG A 125 19.76 19.62 43.35
N LEU A 126 20.20 18.85 42.36
CA LEU A 126 20.31 17.40 42.44
C LEU A 126 21.43 16.96 43.39
N TRP A 127 22.56 17.68 43.38
CA TRP A 127 23.69 17.45 44.27
C TRP A 127 23.30 17.49 45.74
N LEU A 128 22.48 18.47 46.14
CA LEU A 128 21.97 18.54 47.50
C LEU A 128 21.25 17.24 47.92
N VAL A 129 20.47 16.63 47.02
CA VAL A 129 19.77 15.37 47.30
C VAL A 129 20.73 14.19 47.39
N PHE A 130 21.81 14.20 46.60
CA PHE A 130 22.84 13.18 46.68
C PHE A 130 23.64 13.28 47.99
N ASP A 131 23.98 14.49 48.43
CA ASP A 131 24.81 14.69 49.63
C ASP A 131 24.02 14.44 50.93
N THR A 132 22.75 14.88 50.99
CA THR A 132 21.95 14.80 52.22
C THR A 132 20.92 13.66 52.24
N GLY A 133 20.74 12.95 51.13
CA GLY A 133 19.70 11.94 50.95
C GLY A 133 20.01 10.59 51.62
N ASP A 134 18.96 9.80 51.80
CA ASP A 134 19.09 8.38 52.16
C ASP A 134 19.66 7.55 50.98
N VAL A 135 20.04 6.29 51.23
CA VAL A 135 20.65 5.41 50.22
C VAL A 135 19.78 5.30 48.95
N GLU A 136 18.46 5.31 49.10
CA GLU A 136 17.53 5.24 47.96
C GLU A 136 17.51 6.55 47.17
N ALA A 137 17.46 7.71 47.83
CA ALA A 137 17.54 9.02 47.19
C ALA A 137 18.89 9.23 46.48
N ARG A 138 20.00 8.77 47.07
CA ARG A 138 21.33 8.80 46.42
C ARG A 138 21.36 7.91 45.18
N ALA A 139 20.82 6.70 45.26
CA ALA A 139 20.70 5.81 44.10
C ALA A 139 19.80 6.38 42.99
N LEU A 140 18.65 6.99 43.33
CA LEU A 140 17.78 7.66 42.37
C LEU A 140 18.47 8.87 41.72
N SER A 141 19.26 9.63 42.49
CA SER A 141 20.03 10.77 41.99
C SER A 141 21.08 10.34 40.96
N LEU A 142 21.82 9.26 41.24
CA LEU A 142 22.78 8.67 40.29
C LEU A 142 22.09 8.20 39.00
N ARG A 143 20.94 7.55 39.08
CA ARG A 143 20.19 7.14 37.88
C ARG A 143 19.70 8.33 37.07
N LEU A 144 19.29 9.41 37.73
CA LEU A 144 18.87 10.65 37.06
C LEU A 144 20.05 11.34 36.36
N LEU A 145 21.22 11.41 37.01
CA LEU A 145 22.46 11.90 36.41
C LEU A 145 22.82 11.11 35.13
N GLY A 146 22.63 9.79 35.16
CA GLY A 146 22.78 8.94 33.99
C GLY A 146 21.83 9.31 32.85
N CYS A 147 20.54 9.53 33.16
CA CYS A 147 19.56 9.95 32.14
C CYS A 147 19.88 11.34 31.55
N TRP A 148 20.56 12.20 32.31
CA TRP A 148 21.04 13.52 31.85
C TRP A 148 22.42 13.49 31.17
N ALA A 149 22.89 12.33 30.71
CA ALA A 149 24.17 12.20 30.00
C ALA A 149 24.42 13.28 28.92
N PRO A 150 23.44 13.71 28.09
CA PRO A 150 23.65 14.83 27.15
C PRO A 150 24.14 16.15 27.78
N LEU A 151 23.79 16.40 29.04
CA LEU A 151 24.18 17.57 29.81
C LEU A 151 25.47 17.34 30.62
N THR A 152 25.70 16.10 31.08
CA THR A 152 26.70 15.78 32.12
C THR A 152 27.94 15.03 31.63
N HIS A 153 27.94 14.48 30.41
CA HIS A 153 29.01 13.60 29.93
C HIS A 153 30.43 14.21 29.93
N ASP A 154 30.55 15.55 29.90
CA ASP A 154 31.80 16.30 29.91
C ASP A 154 32.10 16.97 31.26
N ASN A 155 31.26 16.78 32.29
CA ASN A 155 31.48 17.33 33.62
C ASN A 155 32.31 16.37 34.48
N ALA A 156 33.53 16.78 34.83
CA ALA A 156 34.47 15.97 35.61
C ALA A 156 33.95 15.59 37.00
N ASP A 157 33.23 16.49 37.68
CA ASP A 157 32.69 16.24 39.02
C ASP A 157 31.64 15.12 38.97
N VAL A 158 30.76 15.15 37.97
CA VAL A 158 29.75 14.10 37.76
C VAL A 158 30.44 12.76 37.45
N GLN A 159 31.44 12.75 36.57
CA GLN A 159 32.19 11.53 36.26
C GLN A 159 32.86 10.95 37.51
N ASN A 160 33.50 11.78 38.33
CA ASN A 160 34.18 11.37 39.56
C ASN A 160 33.21 10.78 40.60
N ILE A 161 32.02 11.35 40.74
CA ILE A 161 30.98 10.84 41.66
C ILE A 161 30.41 9.51 41.21
N VAL A 162 30.14 9.38 39.91
CA VAL A 162 29.69 8.11 39.36
C VAL A 162 30.77 7.05 39.62
N ILE A 163 32.05 7.36 39.33
CA ILE A 163 33.17 6.43 39.56
C ILE A 163 33.33 6.07 41.05
N SER A 164 33.38 7.04 41.95
CA SER A 164 33.58 6.79 43.39
C SER A 164 32.40 6.03 44.01
N SER A 165 31.18 6.22 43.51
CA SER A 165 29.99 5.48 43.94
C SER A 165 30.05 3.98 43.63
N LEU A 166 30.90 3.53 42.70
CA LEU A 166 31.13 2.09 42.45
C LEU A 166 31.79 1.37 43.63
N GLN A 167 32.47 2.11 44.50
CA GLN A 167 33.13 1.60 45.70
C GLN A 167 32.24 1.74 46.96
N SER A 168 30.98 2.13 46.80
CA SER A 168 30.04 2.25 47.92
C SER A 168 29.76 0.90 48.59
N LYS A 169 29.53 0.92 49.90
CA LYS A 169 29.08 -0.25 50.68
C LYS A 169 27.64 -0.65 50.37
N HIS A 170 26.85 0.24 49.75
CA HIS A 170 25.44 0.01 49.48
C HIS A 170 25.22 -0.50 48.04
N VAL A 171 24.69 -1.72 47.92
CA VAL A 171 24.44 -2.39 46.63
C VAL A 171 23.56 -1.55 45.69
N LEU A 172 22.56 -0.82 46.23
CA LEU A 172 21.67 0.02 45.44
C LEU A 172 22.40 1.18 44.74
N GLU A 173 23.33 1.83 45.44
CA GLU A 173 24.17 2.90 44.87
C GLU A 173 25.11 2.37 43.80
N VAL A 174 25.75 1.22 44.04
CA VAL A 174 26.63 0.61 43.05
C VAL A 174 25.86 0.25 41.78
N LYS A 175 24.66 -0.36 41.91
CA LYS A 175 23.78 -0.66 40.76
C LYS A 175 23.35 0.61 40.02
N ALA A 176 23.04 1.70 40.74
CA ALA A 176 22.68 2.98 40.15
C ALA A 176 23.87 3.65 39.44
N SER A 177 25.07 3.56 40.00
CA SER A 177 26.30 4.04 39.38
C SER A 177 26.62 3.27 38.09
N LEU A 178 26.53 1.93 38.09
CA LEU A 178 26.70 1.11 36.89
C LEU A 178 25.75 1.51 35.76
N PHE A 179 24.50 1.82 36.11
CA PHE A 179 23.53 2.36 35.15
C PHE A 179 23.96 3.72 34.59
N ALA A 180 24.42 4.64 35.45
CA ALA A 180 24.91 5.95 35.04
C ALA A 180 26.14 5.84 34.13
N CYS A 181 27.08 4.94 34.44
CA CYS A 181 28.23 4.62 33.60
C CYS A 181 27.80 4.21 32.18
N GLY A 182 26.83 3.29 32.08
CA GLY A 182 26.26 2.86 30.80
C GLY A 182 25.64 4.01 30.02
N CYS A 183 25.01 4.98 30.68
CA CYS A 183 24.42 6.14 30.00
C CYS A 183 25.49 7.16 29.54
N LEU A 184 26.48 7.47 30.37
CA LEU A 184 27.56 8.41 30.02
C LEU A 184 28.43 7.88 28.88
N SER A 185 28.61 6.55 28.81
CA SER A 185 29.34 5.89 27.71
C SER A 185 28.77 6.17 26.32
N ILE A 186 27.48 6.54 26.21
CA ILE A 186 26.84 6.90 24.94
C ILE A 186 27.56 8.08 24.26
N LEU A 187 28.11 9.00 25.06
CA LEU A 187 28.61 10.29 24.57
C LEU A 187 30.10 10.52 24.85
N SER A 188 30.67 9.93 25.91
CA SER A 188 32.08 10.13 26.30
C SER A 188 32.92 8.86 26.13
N GLU A 189 33.85 8.90 25.17
CA GLU A 189 34.72 7.75 24.86
C GLU A 189 35.88 7.61 25.84
N ASP A 190 36.43 8.72 26.33
CA ASP A 190 37.52 8.72 27.32
C ASP A 190 37.06 8.14 28.67
N PHE A 191 35.84 8.48 29.08
CA PHE A 191 35.23 7.92 30.27
C PHE A 191 35.10 6.38 30.19
N VAL A 192 34.79 5.83 29.02
CA VAL A 192 34.69 4.38 28.82
C VAL A 192 36.03 3.67 29.04
N ARG A 193 37.15 4.26 28.62
CA ARG A 193 38.48 3.65 28.81
C ARG A 193 38.79 3.41 30.29
N ILE A 194 38.41 4.35 31.14
CA ILE A 194 38.61 4.29 32.59
C ILE A 194 37.65 3.27 33.20
N ILE A 195 36.36 3.37 32.90
CA ILE A 195 35.32 2.49 33.46
C ILE A 195 35.56 1.03 33.10
N LEU A 196 36.01 0.70 31.88
CA LEU A 196 36.26 -0.68 31.48
C LEU A 196 37.28 -1.39 32.38
N GLY A 197 38.34 -0.70 32.81
CA GLY A 197 39.30 -1.24 33.78
C GLY A 197 38.66 -1.49 35.13
N ILE A 198 37.94 -0.49 35.65
CA ILE A 198 37.27 -0.56 36.96
C ILE A 198 36.23 -1.69 37.00
N LEU A 199 35.48 -1.92 35.92
CA LEU A 199 34.49 -2.99 35.88
C LEU A 199 35.12 -4.39 35.96
N VAL A 200 36.28 -4.58 35.33
CA VAL A 200 37.04 -5.84 35.45
C VAL A 200 37.48 -6.02 36.90
N ASP A 201 38.02 -4.98 37.54
CA ASP A 201 38.47 -5.03 38.93
C ASP A 201 37.32 -5.33 39.91
N VAL A 202 36.17 -4.66 39.74
CA VAL A 202 34.97 -4.89 40.56
C VAL A 202 34.43 -6.31 40.38
N PHE A 203 34.47 -6.85 39.18
CA PHE A 203 33.98 -8.21 38.92
C PHE A 203 34.92 -9.28 39.52
N CYS A 204 36.23 -9.09 39.39
CA CYS A 204 37.25 -10.00 39.93
C CYS A 204 37.38 -9.93 41.45
N SER A 205 36.99 -8.82 42.08
CA SER A 205 37.11 -8.65 43.52
C SER A 205 36.32 -9.70 44.32
N VAL A 206 36.97 -10.32 45.31
CA VAL A 206 36.35 -11.32 46.20
C VAL A 206 35.40 -10.67 47.21
N THR A 207 35.62 -9.39 47.55
CA THR A 207 34.88 -8.68 48.60
C THR A 207 33.55 -8.09 48.15
N VAL A 208 33.25 -8.14 46.85
CA VAL A 208 32.06 -7.52 46.26
C VAL A 208 30.84 -8.47 46.31
N PRO A 209 29.65 -8.01 46.74
CA PRO A 209 28.44 -8.82 46.80
C PRO A 209 28.04 -9.45 45.45
N LEU A 210 27.44 -10.65 45.48
CA LEU A 210 27.06 -11.40 44.29
C LEU A 210 26.15 -10.60 43.33
N ASP A 211 25.22 -9.84 43.91
CA ASP A 211 24.31 -8.92 43.22
C ASP A 211 25.02 -7.84 42.41
N VAL A 212 26.13 -7.33 42.93
CA VAL A 212 26.95 -6.32 42.27
C VAL A 212 27.73 -6.97 41.13
N LYS A 213 28.28 -8.18 41.32
CA LYS A 213 28.95 -8.92 40.23
C LYS A 213 28.03 -9.17 39.04
N PHE A 214 26.76 -9.55 39.30
CA PHE A 214 25.75 -9.69 38.26
C PHE A 214 25.48 -8.36 37.52
N ALA A 215 25.32 -7.27 38.28
CA ALA A 215 25.09 -5.95 37.68
C ALA A 215 26.30 -5.48 36.85
N THR A 216 27.52 -5.74 37.32
CA THR A 216 28.77 -5.43 36.62
C THR A 216 28.89 -6.24 35.33
N ALA A 217 28.57 -7.54 35.36
CA ALA A 217 28.52 -8.38 34.16
C ALA A 217 27.57 -7.80 33.10
N ARG A 218 26.37 -7.37 33.51
CA ARG A 218 25.40 -6.71 32.62
C ARG A 218 25.91 -5.38 32.06
N ALA A 219 26.61 -4.61 32.88
CA ALA A 219 27.13 -3.29 32.49
C ALA A 219 28.08 -3.38 31.29
N PHE A 220 28.86 -4.46 31.15
CA PHE A 220 29.72 -4.69 29.97
C PHE A 220 28.95 -4.59 28.64
N GLY A 221 27.73 -5.11 28.57
CA GLY A 221 26.91 -5.07 27.34
C GLY A 221 26.24 -3.70 27.09
N GLU A 222 26.02 -2.91 28.14
CA GLU A 222 25.39 -1.60 28.07
C GLU A 222 26.35 -0.48 27.61
N ILE A 223 27.66 -0.65 27.81
CA ILE A 223 28.67 0.37 27.47
C ILE A 223 28.69 0.63 25.97
N GLN A 224 28.20 1.80 25.55
CA GLN A 224 28.37 2.26 24.17
C GLN A 224 29.82 2.72 23.96
N CYS A 225 30.43 2.28 22.87
CA CYS A 225 31.84 2.57 22.59
C CYS A 225 32.15 2.44 21.11
N SER A 226 33.31 2.97 20.70
CA SER A 226 33.83 2.80 19.34
C SER A 226 34.19 1.33 19.07
N SER A 227 34.31 0.97 17.78
CA SER A 227 34.70 -0.38 17.36
C SER A 227 36.01 -0.85 18.02
N LEU A 228 37.00 0.04 18.15
CA LEU A 228 38.30 -0.27 18.77
C LEU A 228 38.17 -0.59 20.27
N LEU A 229 37.39 0.20 21.00
CA LEU A 229 37.15 -0.04 22.43
C LEU A 229 36.28 -1.26 22.67
N ALA A 230 35.32 -1.52 21.78
CA ALA A 230 34.56 -2.76 21.80
C ALA A 230 35.50 -3.97 21.67
N CYS A 231 36.49 -3.95 20.76
CA CYS A 231 37.46 -5.03 20.66
C CYS A 231 38.27 -5.25 21.94
N ARG A 232 38.68 -4.17 22.62
CA ARG A 232 39.41 -4.26 23.90
C ARG A 232 38.53 -4.82 25.01
N ALA A 233 37.32 -4.28 25.17
CA ALA A 233 36.35 -4.73 26.16
C ALA A 233 35.93 -6.19 25.93
N TYR A 234 35.79 -6.59 24.67
CA TYR A 234 35.48 -7.95 24.27
C TYR A 234 36.54 -8.95 24.72
N LYS A 235 37.83 -8.65 24.45
CA LYS A 235 38.94 -9.50 24.89
C LYS A 235 38.98 -9.66 26.41
N SER A 236 38.83 -8.56 27.14
CA SER A 236 38.77 -8.59 28.61
C SER A 236 37.59 -9.42 29.11
N GLY A 237 36.39 -9.22 28.56
CA GLY A 237 35.21 -9.98 28.96
C GLY A 237 35.25 -11.46 28.57
N LYS A 238 35.85 -11.81 27.43
CA LYS A 238 36.06 -13.22 27.01
C LYS A 238 36.96 -13.95 28.00
N ASN A 239 38.03 -13.31 28.46
CA ASN A 239 38.90 -13.86 29.52
C ASN A 239 38.13 -14.05 30.84
N LEU A 240 37.24 -13.12 31.20
CA LEU A 240 36.37 -13.27 32.38
C LEU A 240 35.43 -14.47 32.27
N VAL A 241 34.80 -14.68 31.11
CA VAL A 241 33.90 -15.84 30.90
C VAL A 241 34.63 -17.17 31.10
N GLN A 242 35.88 -17.26 30.65
CA GLN A 242 36.72 -18.46 30.81
C GLN A 242 37.14 -18.71 32.27
N GLY A 243 37.34 -17.65 33.07
CA GLY A 243 37.73 -17.75 34.48
C GLY A 243 36.57 -17.94 35.47
N VAL A 244 35.31 -17.89 35.02
CA VAL A 244 34.13 -17.94 35.89
C VAL A 244 33.55 -19.34 36.02
N HIS A 245 33.44 -19.82 37.26
CA HIS A 245 32.86 -21.14 37.58
C HIS A 245 31.32 -21.12 37.76
N LEU A 246 30.74 -19.99 38.20
CA LEU A 246 29.29 -19.89 38.42
C LEU A 246 28.54 -19.67 37.10
N GLU A 247 27.60 -20.57 36.82
CA GLU A 247 26.83 -20.59 35.57
C GLU A 247 26.04 -19.30 35.28
N GLY A 248 25.42 -18.72 36.31
CA GLY A 248 24.64 -17.49 36.15
C GLY A 248 25.47 -16.31 35.63
N TYR A 249 26.70 -16.15 36.11
CA TYR A 249 27.60 -15.09 35.65
C TYR A 249 28.05 -15.31 34.22
N ARG A 250 28.33 -16.57 33.85
CA ARG A 250 28.68 -16.96 32.49
C ARG A 250 27.58 -16.56 31.51
N ILE A 251 26.33 -16.87 31.82
CA ILE A 251 25.15 -16.56 30.99
C ILE A 251 25.01 -15.04 30.76
N GLU A 252 25.09 -14.23 31.81
CA GLU A 252 24.96 -12.76 31.71
C GLU A 252 26.13 -12.14 30.93
N LEU A 253 27.36 -12.64 31.12
CA LEU A 253 28.54 -12.20 30.37
C LEU A 253 28.46 -12.60 28.89
N LEU A 254 27.97 -13.80 28.55
CA LEU A 254 27.76 -14.21 27.16
C LEU A 254 26.78 -13.28 26.44
N SER A 255 25.67 -12.92 27.11
CA SER A 255 24.71 -11.95 26.57
C SER A 255 25.36 -10.58 26.36
N SER A 256 26.14 -10.12 27.34
CA SER A 256 26.82 -8.82 27.31
C SER A 256 27.89 -8.74 26.23
N LEU A 257 28.73 -9.77 26.08
CA LEU A 257 29.72 -9.89 25.02
C LEU A 257 29.08 -9.91 23.63
N THR A 258 27.95 -10.59 23.47
CA THR A 258 27.21 -10.63 22.21
C THR A 258 26.70 -9.25 21.82
N ARG A 259 26.13 -8.50 22.77
CA ARG A 259 25.69 -7.11 22.56
C ARG A 259 26.84 -6.17 22.21
N LEU A 260 28.02 -6.42 22.76
CA LEU A 260 29.22 -5.66 22.48
C LEU A 260 29.81 -6.02 21.10
N ALA A 261 29.80 -7.30 20.73
CA ALA A 261 30.26 -7.78 19.43
C ALA A 261 29.48 -7.14 18.27
N VAL A 262 28.16 -6.93 18.41
CA VAL A 262 27.36 -6.23 17.38
C VAL A 262 27.84 -4.80 17.09
N LYS A 263 28.58 -4.17 18.01
CA LYS A 263 29.14 -2.82 17.80
C LYS A 263 30.35 -2.82 16.86
N SER A 264 30.93 -3.99 16.57
CA SER A 264 32.06 -4.15 15.65
C SER A 264 31.87 -5.39 14.79
N VAL A 265 31.70 -5.19 13.48
CA VAL A 265 31.54 -6.28 12.50
C VAL A 265 32.70 -7.30 12.58
N ILE A 266 33.90 -6.86 12.98
CA ILE A 266 35.10 -7.68 13.13
C ILE A 266 34.96 -8.72 14.25
N LEU A 267 34.20 -8.41 15.31
CA LEU A 267 34.03 -9.31 16.47
C LEU A 267 32.95 -10.36 16.26
N ILE A 268 32.06 -10.16 15.29
CA ILE A 268 30.92 -11.07 15.07
C ILE A 268 31.40 -12.50 14.83
N PRO A 269 32.39 -12.78 13.96
CA PRO A 269 32.86 -14.15 13.76
C PRO A 269 33.48 -14.78 14.99
N GLU A 270 34.36 -14.03 15.67
CA GLU A 270 35.02 -14.53 16.88
C GLU A 270 34.00 -14.84 17.99
N GLN A 271 32.92 -14.07 18.10
CA GLN A 271 31.84 -14.32 19.06
C GLN A 271 30.98 -15.50 18.67
N VAL A 272 30.68 -15.71 17.38
CA VAL A 272 29.94 -16.90 16.92
C VAL A 272 30.73 -18.16 17.26
N ASP A 273 32.02 -18.21 16.94
CA ASP A 273 32.88 -19.36 17.24
C ASP A 273 32.95 -19.62 18.74
N PHE A 274 33.08 -18.56 19.54
CA PHE A 274 33.08 -18.68 21.00
C PHE A 274 31.75 -19.21 21.54
N LEU A 275 30.61 -18.72 21.05
CA LEU A 275 29.28 -19.20 21.46
C LEU A 275 29.07 -20.68 21.10
N LEU A 276 29.60 -21.14 19.96
CA LEU A 276 29.49 -22.54 19.52
C LEU A 276 30.26 -23.50 20.43
N THR A 277 31.33 -23.06 21.10
CA THR A 277 32.02 -23.93 22.09
C THR A 277 31.12 -24.33 23.26
N PHE A 278 30.10 -23.52 23.58
CA PHE A 278 29.13 -23.83 24.65
C PHE A 278 27.99 -24.72 24.16
N MET A 279 27.90 -24.99 22.86
CA MET A 279 26.92 -25.91 22.27
C MET A 279 27.40 -27.37 22.25
N VAL A 280 28.68 -27.61 22.59
CA VAL A 280 29.31 -28.93 22.68
C VAL A 280 29.02 -29.57 24.06
N GLU A 281 29.30 -30.86 24.23
CA GLU A 281 29.04 -31.65 25.43
C GLU A 281 29.66 -31.03 26.71
N GLY A 282 28.96 -31.17 27.85
CA GLY A 282 29.41 -30.70 29.17
C GLY A 282 28.80 -29.38 29.69
N CYS A 283 28.06 -28.63 28.87
CA CYS A 283 27.33 -27.42 29.31
C CYS A 283 25.86 -27.69 29.69
N SER A 284 25.33 -26.93 30.65
CA SER A 284 23.91 -26.99 31.04
C SER A 284 22.96 -26.58 29.91
N SER A 285 21.69 -27.00 29.99
CA SER A 285 20.64 -26.61 29.03
C SER A 285 20.41 -25.10 28.98
N VAL A 286 20.54 -24.40 30.11
CA VAL A 286 20.35 -22.95 30.21
C VAL A 286 21.50 -22.20 29.52
N THR A 287 22.75 -22.65 29.69
CA THR A 287 23.90 -22.06 29.00
C THR A 287 23.80 -22.26 27.49
N LYS A 288 23.43 -23.47 27.04
CA LYS A 288 23.20 -23.77 25.61
C LYS A 288 22.07 -22.90 25.02
N SER A 289 20.96 -22.72 25.75
CA SER A 289 19.87 -21.84 25.33
C SER A 289 20.31 -20.38 25.19
N MET A 290 21.09 -19.87 26.13
CA MET A 290 21.61 -18.50 26.02
C MET A 290 22.57 -18.34 24.85
N ALA A 291 23.49 -19.30 24.65
CA ALA A 291 24.43 -19.27 23.54
C ALA A 291 23.70 -19.21 22.19
N LEU A 292 22.66 -20.03 22.01
CA LEU A 292 21.85 -20.05 20.81
C LEU A 292 21.05 -18.76 20.60
N LYS A 293 20.45 -18.20 21.66
CA LYS A 293 19.79 -16.89 21.61
C LYS A 293 20.76 -15.79 21.17
N CYS A 294 22.00 -15.86 21.64
CA CYS A 294 23.06 -14.94 21.25
C CYS A 294 23.47 -15.11 19.78
N VAL A 295 23.66 -16.35 19.29
CA VAL A 295 23.93 -16.63 17.87
C VAL A 295 22.83 -16.05 16.99
N ARG A 296 21.56 -16.34 17.31
CA ARG A 296 20.42 -15.81 16.56
C ARG A 296 20.34 -14.28 16.56
N PHE A 297 20.68 -13.64 17.68
CA PHE A 297 20.75 -12.17 17.76
C PHE A 297 21.83 -11.60 16.85
N LEU A 298 23.01 -12.25 16.76
CA LEU A 298 24.06 -11.87 15.80
C LEU A 298 23.61 -12.09 14.36
N CYS A 299 22.84 -13.16 14.10
CA CYS A 299 22.30 -13.45 12.78
C CYS A 299 21.50 -12.29 12.19
N PHE A 300 20.66 -11.66 13.02
CA PHE A 300 19.79 -10.57 12.59
C PHE A 300 20.52 -9.26 12.25
N ARG A 301 21.75 -9.03 12.76
CA ARG A 301 22.41 -7.71 12.70
C ARG A 301 23.70 -7.62 11.88
N GLY A 302 24.19 -8.70 11.25
CA GLY A 302 25.51 -8.67 10.60
C GLY A 302 25.83 -9.71 9.52
N PHE A 303 24.84 -10.35 8.90
CA PHE A 303 25.09 -11.57 8.11
C PHE A 303 25.58 -11.42 6.66
N SER A 304 25.66 -10.20 6.11
CA SER A 304 26.12 -9.98 4.73
C SER A 304 27.63 -10.20 4.51
N HIS A 305 28.43 -10.39 5.57
CA HIS A 305 29.90 -10.45 5.50
C HIS A 305 30.54 -11.71 6.13
N PHE A 306 29.74 -12.72 6.47
CA PHE A 306 30.22 -13.90 7.22
C PHE A 306 30.75 -15.02 6.30
N SER A 307 32.05 -15.38 6.42
CA SER A 307 32.70 -16.41 5.59
C SER A 307 32.70 -17.82 6.21
N ALA A 308 32.47 -17.97 7.53
CA ALA A 308 32.53 -19.25 8.25
C ALA A 308 31.18 -19.98 8.30
N LYS A 309 30.35 -19.85 7.26
CA LYS A 309 28.97 -20.39 7.23
C LYS A 309 28.91 -21.93 7.34
N GLY A 310 29.94 -22.64 6.86
CA GLY A 310 29.96 -24.12 6.85
C GLY A 310 29.98 -24.76 8.24
N ASN A 311 30.86 -24.29 9.14
CA ASN A 311 31.04 -24.89 10.48
C ASN A 311 29.84 -24.62 11.41
N VAL A 312 29.21 -23.45 11.29
CA VAL A 312 28.03 -23.11 12.08
C VAL A 312 26.85 -24.01 11.67
N LEU A 313 26.68 -24.23 10.36
CA LEU A 313 25.61 -25.08 9.85
C LEU A 313 25.77 -26.53 10.31
N SER A 314 26.98 -27.11 10.24
CA SER A 314 27.21 -28.50 10.68
C SER A 314 26.89 -28.69 12.15
N ILE A 315 27.41 -27.84 13.03
CA ILE A 315 27.18 -27.93 14.48
C ILE A 315 25.69 -27.78 14.83
N LEU A 316 24.97 -26.89 14.15
CA LEU A 316 23.54 -26.72 14.40
C LEU A 316 22.73 -27.90 13.85
N MET A 317 23.08 -28.45 12.68
CA MET A 317 22.40 -29.62 12.10
C MET A 317 22.48 -30.85 13.01
N ASP A 318 23.64 -31.10 13.63
CA ASP A 318 23.84 -32.22 14.54
C ASP A 318 22.95 -32.11 15.79
N ARG A 319 22.57 -30.90 16.20
CA ARG A 319 21.79 -30.63 17.42
C ARG A 319 20.28 -30.55 17.23
N VAL A 320 19.78 -30.53 15.99
CA VAL A 320 18.33 -30.47 15.71
C VAL A 320 17.60 -31.72 16.20
N ASN A 321 18.23 -32.89 16.05
CA ASN A 321 17.64 -34.20 16.39
C ASN A 321 18.36 -34.89 17.56
N ASP A 322 19.15 -34.15 18.31
CA ASP A 322 19.89 -34.64 19.47
C ASP A 322 18.92 -34.98 20.63
N PRO A 323 18.76 -36.26 20.99
CA PRO A 323 17.82 -36.68 22.04
C PRO A 323 18.21 -36.18 23.44
N GLU A 324 19.47 -35.80 23.66
CA GLU A 324 19.95 -35.25 24.94
C GLU A 324 19.55 -33.78 25.13
N LEU A 325 19.08 -33.12 24.06
CA LEU A 325 18.73 -31.71 24.06
C LEU A 325 17.21 -31.53 24.35
N PRO A 326 16.81 -30.62 25.26
CA PRO A 326 15.40 -30.34 25.47
C PRO A 326 14.68 -29.89 24.18
N LEU A 327 13.43 -30.33 23.99
CA LEU A 327 12.63 -30.01 22.79
C LEU A 327 12.58 -28.52 22.47
N ALA A 328 12.41 -27.67 23.49
CA ALA A 328 12.39 -26.21 23.32
C ALA A 328 13.69 -25.69 22.67
N LEU A 329 14.83 -26.27 23.04
CA LEU A 329 16.14 -25.91 22.51
C LEU A 329 16.32 -26.44 21.08
N GLN A 330 15.87 -27.66 20.78
CA GLN A 330 15.83 -28.19 19.40
C GLN A 330 14.99 -27.28 18.47
N CYS A 331 13.82 -26.82 18.93
CA CYS A 331 12.99 -25.87 18.20
C CYS A 331 13.70 -24.52 17.98
N ASP A 332 14.42 -24.02 18.98
CA ASP A 332 15.19 -22.79 18.82
C ASP A 332 16.37 -22.96 17.85
N VAL A 333 16.97 -24.16 17.76
CA VAL A 333 18.03 -24.48 16.79
C VAL A 333 17.44 -24.43 15.38
N LEU A 334 16.28 -25.06 15.16
CA LEU A 334 15.54 -25.01 13.89
C LEU A 334 15.16 -23.59 13.47
N LYS A 335 14.70 -22.74 14.41
CA LYS A 335 14.41 -21.32 14.11
C LYS A 335 15.67 -20.58 13.65
N THR A 336 16.80 -20.88 14.29
CA THR A 336 18.08 -20.27 13.95
C THR A 336 18.55 -20.73 12.57
N LEU A 337 18.48 -22.03 12.27
CA LEU A 337 18.80 -22.57 10.94
C LEU A 337 17.90 -22.01 9.83
N ARG A 338 16.59 -21.94 10.06
CA ARG A 338 15.63 -21.34 9.11
C ARG A 338 15.97 -19.89 8.79
N GLN A 339 16.34 -19.12 9.81
CA GLN A 339 16.75 -17.73 9.65
C GLN A 339 18.09 -17.60 8.91
N LEU A 340 19.06 -18.47 9.22
CA LEU A 340 20.32 -18.53 8.49
C LEU A 340 20.08 -18.79 7.00
N PHE A 341 19.20 -19.73 6.67
CA PHE A 341 18.87 -20.08 5.29
C PHE A 341 18.23 -18.93 4.51
N SER A 342 17.36 -18.13 5.12
CA SER A 342 16.76 -16.96 4.43
C SER A 342 17.77 -15.87 4.06
N ASP A 343 18.88 -15.78 4.80
CA ASP A 343 19.94 -14.78 4.61
C ASP A 343 21.12 -15.30 3.76
N LEU A 344 21.08 -16.56 3.30
CA LEU A 344 22.09 -17.10 2.39
C LEU A 344 21.94 -16.49 0.98
N PRO A 345 23.05 -16.10 0.31
CA PRO A 345 23.00 -15.75 -1.11
C PRO A 345 22.37 -16.88 -1.92
N LYS A 346 21.66 -16.55 -3.01
CA LYS A 346 20.95 -17.46 -3.95
C LYS A 346 21.83 -18.55 -4.61
N VAL A 347 23.04 -18.80 -4.11
CA VAL A 347 24.11 -19.63 -4.67
C VAL A 347 24.50 -20.77 -3.71
N CYS A 348 23.54 -21.41 -3.06
CA CYS A 348 23.75 -22.78 -2.62
C CYS A 348 23.31 -23.69 -3.77
N HIS A 349 24.29 -24.22 -4.52
CA HIS A 349 24.04 -25.29 -5.48
C HIS A 349 23.46 -26.50 -4.72
N GLU A 350 22.40 -27.10 -5.28
CA GLU A 350 21.74 -28.29 -4.72
C GLU A 350 22.72 -29.46 -4.51
N ASP A 351 23.87 -29.44 -5.19
CA ASP A 351 24.90 -30.48 -5.15
C ASP A 351 25.89 -30.36 -3.98
N THR A 352 25.74 -29.37 -3.11
CA THR A 352 26.61 -29.27 -1.93
C THR A 352 26.19 -30.28 -0.84
N PRO A 353 27.14 -31.08 -0.28
CA PRO A 353 26.82 -32.08 0.72
C PRO A 353 26.18 -31.48 1.98
N GLN A 354 26.51 -30.22 2.29
CA GLN A 354 25.93 -29.45 3.39
C GLN A 354 24.43 -29.14 3.16
N PHE A 355 24.02 -28.84 1.92
CA PHE A 355 22.61 -28.61 1.59
C PHE A 355 21.80 -29.91 1.69
N ARG A 356 22.33 -31.03 1.18
CA ARG A 356 21.70 -32.35 1.33
C ARG A 356 21.57 -32.77 2.79
N GLY A 357 22.61 -32.54 3.60
CA GLY A 357 22.59 -32.77 5.05
C GLY A 357 21.52 -31.93 5.76
N LEU A 358 21.37 -30.65 5.37
CA LEU A 358 20.35 -29.76 5.93
C LEU A 358 18.94 -30.26 5.61
N VAL A 359 18.67 -30.61 4.35
CA VAL A 359 17.36 -31.12 3.93
C VAL A 359 16.98 -32.38 4.71
N MET A 360 17.90 -33.36 4.78
CA MET A 360 17.72 -34.60 5.55
C MET A 360 17.43 -34.33 7.03
N CYS A 361 18.20 -33.43 7.65
CA CYS A 361 18.05 -33.08 9.06
C CYS A 361 16.66 -32.46 9.36
N VAL A 362 16.20 -31.55 8.50
CA VAL A 362 14.89 -30.91 8.65
C VAL A 362 13.74 -31.86 8.32
N GLN A 363 13.92 -32.77 7.34
CA GLN A 363 12.95 -33.84 7.05
C GLN A 363 12.74 -34.74 8.26
N LEU A 364 13.81 -35.21 8.91
CA LEU A 364 13.70 -35.99 10.14
C LEU A 364 12.99 -35.21 11.25
N ALA A 365 13.29 -33.91 11.40
CA ALA A 365 12.63 -33.05 12.38
C ALA A 365 11.13 -32.82 12.09
N SER A 366 10.71 -32.88 10.83
CA SER A 366 9.30 -32.78 10.41
C SER A 366 8.46 -33.99 10.83
N GLN A 367 9.09 -35.14 11.09
CA GLN A 367 8.42 -36.35 11.58
C GLN A 367 8.29 -36.39 13.11
N SER A 368 8.66 -35.32 13.81
CA SER A 368 8.57 -35.25 15.27
C SER A 368 7.12 -35.40 15.77
N PRO A 369 6.88 -36.11 16.89
CA PRO A 369 5.56 -36.18 17.52
C PRO A 369 5.10 -34.83 18.09
N HIS A 370 6.02 -33.89 18.31
CA HIS A 370 5.72 -32.57 18.86
C HIS A 370 5.34 -31.58 17.75
N ILE A 371 4.11 -31.07 17.83
CA ILE A 371 3.52 -30.16 16.83
C ILE A 371 4.40 -28.93 16.57
N SER A 372 4.95 -28.36 17.64
CA SER A 372 5.82 -27.18 17.58
C SER A 372 7.08 -27.40 16.74
N LYS A 373 7.77 -28.54 16.92
CA LYS A 373 8.96 -28.93 16.15
C LYS A 373 8.59 -29.31 14.71
N ARG A 374 7.52 -30.10 14.55
CA ARG A 374 7.00 -30.55 13.25
C ARG A 374 6.62 -29.40 12.33
N TYR A 375 5.74 -28.48 12.77
CA TYR A 375 5.28 -27.37 11.93
C TYR A 375 6.36 -26.33 11.63
N LEU A 376 7.31 -26.14 12.55
CA LEU A 376 8.46 -25.29 12.30
C LEU A 376 9.36 -25.88 11.20
N SER A 377 9.58 -27.19 11.24
CA SER A 377 10.38 -27.94 10.26
C SER A 377 9.70 -27.95 8.89
N LEU A 378 8.38 -28.22 8.83
CA LEU A 378 7.61 -28.14 7.58
C LEU A 378 7.66 -26.74 6.96
N GLY A 379 7.47 -25.70 7.76
CA GLY A 379 7.61 -24.32 7.30
C GLY A 379 9.01 -24.02 6.76
N PHE A 380 10.05 -24.64 7.33
CA PHE A 380 11.42 -24.50 6.83
C PHE A 380 11.63 -25.26 5.50
N LEU A 381 11.12 -26.49 5.38
CA LEU A 381 11.18 -27.25 4.11
C LEU A 381 10.48 -26.49 2.96
N VAL A 382 9.35 -25.85 3.22
CA VAL A 382 8.67 -25.00 2.24
C VAL A 382 9.55 -23.84 1.78
N ASP A 383 10.22 -23.15 2.71
CA ASP A 383 11.12 -22.05 2.37
C ASP A 383 12.32 -22.55 1.54
N ILE A 384 12.84 -23.76 1.84
CA ILE A 384 13.89 -24.42 1.05
C ILE A 384 13.44 -24.65 -0.39
N VAL A 385 12.30 -25.34 -0.59
CA VAL A 385 11.75 -25.67 -1.92
C VAL A 385 11.46 -24.39 -2.74
N CYS A 386 10.89 -23.36 -2.11
CA CYS A 386 10.57 -22.11 -2.80
C CYS A 386 11.83 -21.35 -3.24
N ASN A 387 12.89 -21.35 -2.41
CA ASN A 387 14.12 -20.63 -2.71
C ASN A 387 14.95 -21.33 -3.79
N THR A 388 15.03 -22.67 -3.80
CA THR A 388 15.73 -23.43 -4.85
C THR A 388 15.08 -23.25 -6.22
N LYS A 389 13.75 -23.31 -6.30
CA LYS A 389 13.01 -23.10 -7.56
C LYS A 389 13.09 -21.66 -8.08
N ARG A 390 13.08 -20.65 -7.21
CA ARG A 390 13.33 -19.25 -7.60
C ARG A 390 14.73 -19.02 -8.17
N ALA A 391 15.74 -19.73 -7.67
CA ALA A 391 17.10 -19.65 -8.23
C ALA A 391 17.17 -20.22 -9.65
N ARG A 392 16.38 -21.27 -9.96
CA ARG A 392 16.28 -21.85 -11.31
C ARG A 392 15.56 -20.97 -12.32
N LYS A 393 14.52 -20.21 -11.94
CA LYS A 393 13.76 -19.30 -12.84
C LYS A 393 14.60 -18.20 -13.53
N GLY A 394 15.86 -17.98 -13.12
CA GLY A 394 16.80 -17.14 -13.86
C GLY A 394 17.26 -17.75 -15.19
N ASN A 395 17.11 -19.07 -15.37
CA ASN A 395 17.51 -19.82 -16.56
C ASN A 395 16.35 -20.74 -16.98
N TYR A 396 15.68 -20.43 -18.10
CA TYR A 396 14.62 -21.20 -18.77
C TYR A 396 13.18 -21.11 -18.19
N SER A 397 12.23 -20.81 -19.09
CA SER A 397 10.78 -20.82 -18.90
C SER A 397 10.24 -22.25 -18.97
N CYS A 398 9.81 -22.84 -17.85
CA CYS A 398 9.08 -24.11 -17.87
C CYS A 398 7.60 -23.87 -18.24
N THR A 399 7.26 -24.18 -19.49
CA THR A 399 5.90 -24.51 -19.94
C THR A 399 5.82 -26.03 -20.13
N GLU A 400 5.49 -26.77 -19.08
CA GLU A 400 4.98 -28.13 -19.22
C GLU A 400 3.49 -28.09 -18.89
N LYS A 401 2.65 -28.28 -19.91
CA LYS A 401 1.20 -28.44 -19.77
C LYS A 401 0.91 -29.88 -19.36
N LEU A 402 0.09 -30.08 -18.33
CA LEU A 402 -0.52 -31.38 -18.03
C LEU A 402 -1.62 -31.67 -19.08
N PRO A 403 -1.95 -32.95 -19.37
CA PRO A 403 -3.05 -33.30 -20.26
C PRO A 403 -4.42 -33.33 -19.56
N LEU A 404 -5.41 -32.69 -20.20
CA LEU A 404 -6.80 -32.52 -19.75
C LEU A 404 -7.59 -33.84 -19.55
N GLU A 405 -7.13 -34.97 -20.11
CA GLU A 405 -7.84 -36.25 -20.08
C GLU A 405 -7.75 -36.97 -18.71
N TYR A 406 -6.86 -36.55 -17.83
CA TYR A 406 -6.63 -37.21 -16.52
C TYR A 406 -7.61 -36.73 -15.42
N VAL A 407 -8.15 -35.50 -15.53
CA VAL A 407 -8.99 -34.88 -14.48
C VAL A 407 -10.44 -35.39 -14.48
N LYS A 408 -10.92 -35.95 -15.60
CA LYS A 408 -12.31 -36.42 -15.74
C LYS A 408 -12.51 -37.86 -15.25
N SER A 409 -11.45 -38.62 -15.03
CA SER A 409 -11.51 -40.03 -14.69
C SER A 409 -10.74 -40.31 -13.41
N GLN A 410 -11.25 -39.95 -12.22
CA GLN A 410 -10.73 -40.51 -10.96
C GLN A 410 -11.61 -40.17 -9.75
N SER A 411 -12.33 -41.18 -9.27
CA SER A 411 -12.93 -41.26 -7.92
C SER A 411 -12.04 -42.02 -6.92
N GLN A 412 -10.83 -42.43 -7.32
CA GLN A 412 -9.83 -43.07 -6.45
C GLN A 412 -8.43 -42.75 -6.98
N VAL A 413 -7.62 -41.98 -6.24
CA VAL A 413 -6.20 -41.75 -6.59
C VAL A 413 -5.29 -42.30 -5.51
N SER A 414 -4.67 -43.45 -5.83
CA SER A 414 -3.46 -43.96 -5.21
C SER A 414 -2.27 -43.00 -5.40
N THR A 415 -1.35 -43.03 -4.45
CA THR A 415 -0.21 -42.14 -4.17
C THR A 415 0.85 -41.91 -5.27
N ASP A 416 0.70 -42.46 -6.47
CA ASP A 416 1.76 -42.47 -7.49
C ASP A 416 1.30 -41.90 -8.82
N GLU A 417 1.58 -40.61 -9.04
CA GLU A 417 2.04 -40.02 -10.32
C GLU A 417 2.22 -38.50 -10.15
N PHE A 418 3.41 -38.09 -9.68
CA PHE A 418 3.92 -36.73 -9.87
C PHE A 418 4.69 -36.71 -11.20
N PRO A 419 4.70 -35.61 -11.98
CA PRO A 419 5.50 -35.53 -13.20
C PRO A 419 6.98 -35.76 -12.86
N ALA A 420 7.60 -36.69 -13.57
CA ALA A 420 8.93 -37.20 -13.25
C ALA A 420 10.06 -36.24 -13.65
N VAL A 421 11.15 -36.35 -12.88
CA VAL A 421 12.56 -36.00 -13.19
C VAL A 421 13.10 -34.65 -12.69
N ASN A 422 13.59 -34.65 -11.43
CA ASN A 422 14.90 -34.16 -10.95
C ASN A 422 14.93 -34.21 -9.40
N GLY A 423 16.11 -34.25 -8.75
CA GLY A 423 16.23 -34.41 -7.28
C GLY A 423 15.55 -33.34 -6.41
N ALA A 424 15.18 -32.18 -6.97
CA ALA A 424 14.38 -31.16 -6.28
C ALA A 424 12.85 -31.39 -6.38
N ASP A 425 12.40 -32.17 -7.36
CA ASP A 425 10.99 -32.49 -7.57
C ASP A 425 10.52 -33.63 -6.64
N SER A 426 11.44 -34.50 -6.18
CA SER A 426 11.16 -35.48 -5.12
C SER A 426 10.95 -34.80 -3.76
N LEU A 427 11.81 -33.85 -3.36
CA LEU A 427 11.65 -33.09 -2.12
C LEU A 427 10.30 -32.35 -2.09
N LEU A 428 9.91 -31.78 -3.23
CA LEU A 428 8.63 -31.08 -3.37
C LEU A 428 7.43 -32.02 -3.22
N LYS A 429 7.48 -33.24 -3.78
CA LYS A 429 6.48 -34.30 -3.56
C LYS A 429 6.38 -34.66 -2.07
N ASP A 430 7.51 -34.93 -1.42
CA ASP A 430 7.56 -35.35 -0.01
C ASP A 430 7.00 -34.27 0.93
N VAL A 431 7.39 -33.01 0.73
CA VAL A 431 6.92 -31.88 1.54
C VAL A 431 5.43 -31.64 1.35
N PHE A 432 4.94 -31.77 0.12
CA PHE A 432 3.52 -31.67 -0.18
C PHE A 432 2.72 -32.76 0.54
N LEU A 433 3.14 -34.02 0.45
CA LEU A 433 2.47 -35.15 1.11
C LEU A 433 2.43 -34.95 2.63
N LEU A 434 3.57 -34.60 3.25
CA LEU A 434 3.63 -34.36 4.70
C LEU A 434 2.69 -33.24 5.16
N LEU A 435 2.59 -32.14 4.41
CA LEU A 435 1.68 -31.04 4.71
C LEU A 435 0.21 -31.45 4.57
N PHE A 436 -0.12 -32.21 3.54
CA PHE A 436 -1.49 -32.67 3.29
C PHE A 436 -1.95 -33.71 4.30
N ASP A 437 -1.09 -34.66 4.67
CA ASP A 437 -1.37 -35.63 5.73
C ASP A 437 -1.63 -34.93 7.06
N ASP A 438 -0.88 -33.87 7.36
CA ASP A 438 -1.11 -33.04 8.54
C ASP A 438 -2.44 -32.29 8.48
N ILE A 439 -2.78 -31.69 7.34
CA ILE A 439 -4.05 -31.00 7.13
C ILE A 439 -5.22 -31.98 7.32
N ALA A 440 -5.16 -33.15 6.67
CA ALA A 440 -6.17 -34.20 6.80
C ALA A 440 -6.29 -34.68 8.26
N SER A 441 -5.17 -34.87 8.96
CA SER A 441 -5.18 -35.28 10.37
C SER A 441 -5.77 -34.23 11.31
N VAL A 442 -5.59 -32.93 11.04
CA VAL A 442 -6.15 -31.83 11.83
C VAL A 442 -7.66 -31.74 11.61
N LEU A 443 -8.11 -31.96 10.37
CA LEU A 443 -9.53 -31.96 10.02
C LEU A 443 -10.26 -33.19 10.59
N ASN A 444 -9.64 -34.38 10.59
CA ASN A 444 -10.25 -35.60 11.13
C ASN A 444 -10.24 -35.69 12.67
N LYS A 445 -9.44 -34.85 13.36
CA LYS A 445 -9.35 -34.84 14.85
C LYS A 445 -10.43 -33.99 15.53
N SER A 446 -11.35 -33.36 14.80
CA SER A 446 -12.56 -32.77 15.38
C SER A 446 -13.50 -33.80 16.02
N ASP A 447 -13.28 -35.10 15.75
CA ASP A 447 -14.19 -36.19 16.13
C ASP A 447 -14.13 -36.65 17.60
N ASN A 448 -13.10 -36.30 18.39
CA ASN A 448 -12.98 -36.80 19.77
C ASN A 448 -13.04 -35.68 20.81
N GLY A 449 -14.25 -35.44 21.32
CA GLY A 449 -14.53 -34.46 22.36
C GLY A 449 -13.85 -34.76 23.70
N THR A 450 -13.20 -33.74 24.28
CA THR A 450 -13.21 -33.44 25.73
C THR A 450 -12.51 -32.10 26.00
N MET A 451 -13.28 -31.01 26.09
CA MET A 451 -12.84 -29.75 26.69
C MET A 451 -13.14 -29.78 28.20
N ARG A 452 -12.16 -30.13 29.04
CA ARG A 452 -12.20 -29.72 30.46
C ARG A 452 -11.69 -28.28 30.56
N LYS A 453 -12.60 -27.36 30.87
CA LYS A 453 -12.29 -26.02 31.36
C LYS A 453 -11.52 -26.14 32.68
N THR A 454 -10.31 -25.61 32.72
CA THR A 454 -9.67 -25.18 33.97
C THR A 454 -9.05 -23.81 33.72
N GLU A 455 -9.46 -22.85 34.55
CA GLU A 455 -9.00 -21.45 34.58
C GLU A 455 -7.56 -21.32 35.14
N PHE A 456 -7.00 -20.11 34.95
CA PHE A 456 -5.77 -19.51 35.53
C PHE A 456 -4.44 -19.94 34.86
N VAL A 457 -3.43 -19.10 34.52
CA VAL A 457 -3.01 -17.70 34.80
C VAL A 457 -2.10 -17.23 33.65
N GLU A 458 -2.07 -15.91 33.37
CA GLU A 458 -1.09 -15.24 32.49
C GLU A 458 0.37 -15.49 32.95
N ASP A 459 1.24 -16.00 32.09
CA ASP A 459 2.45 -15.29 31.62
C ASP A 459 3.39 -16.19 30.78
N THR A 460 4.05 -15.57 29.78
CA THR A 460 5.22 -16.06 29.02
C THR A 460 5.10 -17.25 28.03
N GLY A 461 5.39 -16.93 26.75
CA GLY A 461 6.15 -17.78 25.81
C GLY A 461 5.76 -19.25 25.63
N TRP A 462 4.95 -19.52 24.59
CA TRP A 462 4.90 -20.80 23.84
C TRP A 462 4.78 -22.05 24.74
N SER A 463 3.68 -22.17 25.47
CA SER A 463 3.26 -23.43 26.08
C SER A 463 2.53 -24.32 25.06
N ASP A 464 2.89 -25.61 25.03
CA ASP A 464 2.53 -26.63 24.02
C ASP A 464 1.04 -27.03 23.98
N ASN A 465 0.17 -26.47 24.84
CA ASN A 465 -1.23 -26.91 25.01
C ASN A 465 -2.31 -25.88 24.61
N GLY A 466 -1.98 -24.85 23.81
CA GLY A 466 -2.89 -23.72 23.54
C GLY A 466 -3.21 -23.42 22.07
N TYR A 467 -2.97 -24.32 21.11
CA TYR A 467 -3.30 -24.04 19.71
C TYR A 467 -4.70 -24.53 19.35
N ASP A 468 -5.62 -23.57 19.16
CA ASP A 468 -6.92 -23.78 18.52
C ASP A 468 -6.74 -24.49 17.16
N ILE A 469 -7.59 -25.47 16.86
CA ILE A 469 -7.63 -26.24 15.60
C ILE A 469 -7.64 -25.28 14.40
N LYS A 470 -8.38 -24.17 14.51
CA LYS A 470 -8.45 -23.11 13.49
C LYS A 470 -7.09 -22.47 13.21
N GLN A 471 -6.26 -22.28 14.24
CA GLN A 471 -4.92 -21.70 14.10
C GLN A 471 -3.94 -22.69 13.46
N LYS A 472 -4.02 -23.99 13.80
CA LYS A 472 -3.20 -25.06 13.19
C LYS A 472 -3.46 -25.15 11.68
N TYR A 473 -4.73 -25.23 11.30
CA TYR A 473 -5.15 -25.27 9.89
C TYR A 473 -4.68 -24.05 9.11
N ARG A 474 -4.81 -22.84 9.69
CA ARG A 474 -4.37 -21.59 9.04
C ARG A 474 -2.86 -21.56 8.78
N ILE A 475 -2.05 -22.09 9.70
CA ILE A 475 -0.59 -22.16 9.53
C ILE A 475 -0.23 -23.09 8.36
N LEU A 476 -0.80 -24.30 8.33
CA LEU A 476 -0.55 -25.28 7.27
C LEU A 476 -1.03 -24.77 5.91
N SER A 477 -2.24 -24.20 5.84
CA SER A 477 -2.79 -23.59 4.62
C SER A 477 -1.88 -22.49 4.07
N ASN A 478 -1.31 -21.65 4.94
CA ASN A 478 -0.36 -20.62 4.52
C ASN A 478 0.93 -21.22 3.95
N TYR A 479 1.40 -22.36 4.48
CA TYR A 479 2.57 -23.07 3.92
C TYR A 479 2.27 -23.63 2.53
N VAL A 480 1.10 -24.24 2.33
CA VAL A 480 0.68 -24.72 1.01
C VAL A 480 0.51 -23.55 0.02
N LEU A 481 -0.07 -22.41 0.45
CA LEU A 481 -0.18 -21.22 -0.40
C LEU A 481 1.20 -20.68 -0.84
N ARG A 482 2.18 -20.69 0.07
CA ARG A 482 3.56 -20.32 -0.27
C ARG A 482 4.19 -21.30 -1.27
N LEU A 483 3.94 -22.60 -1.13
CA LEU A 483 4.38 -23.60 -2.11
C LEU A 483 3.76 -23.33 -3.49
N VAL A 484 2.46 -23.06 -3.57
CA VAL A 484 1.79 -22.72 -4.84
C VAL A 484 2.35 -21.42 -5.42
N GLN A 485 2.66 -20.42 -4.59
CA GLN A 485 3.32 -19.19 -5.04
C GLN A 485 4.72 -19.44 -5.63
N GLY A 486 5.48 -20.38 -5.05
CA GLY A 486 6.78 -20.80 -5.58
C GLY A 486 6.65 -21.62 -6.86
N CYS A 487 5.70 -22.56 -6.88
CA CYS A 487 5.49 -23.59 -7.90
C CYS A 487 4.01 -23.66 -8.32
N PRO A 488 3.57 -22.79 -9.24
CA PRO A 488 2.17 -22.70 -9.63
C PRO A 488 1.60 -23.95 -10.32
N ALA A 489 2.45 -24.79 -10.92
CA ALA A 489 2.05 -26.08 -11.50
C ALA A 489 1.41 -27.04 -10.48
N LEU A 490 1.72 -26.89 -9.18
CA LEU A 490 1.10 -27.68 -8.12
C LEU A 490 -0.35 -27.31 -7.85
N SER A 491 -0.82 -26.15 -8.31
CA SER A 491 -2.14 -25.61 -7.96
C SER A 491 -3.29 -26.59 -8.25
N VAL A 492 -3.27 -27.28 -9.40
CA VAL A 492 -4.31 -28.25 -9.79
C VAL A 492 -4.37 -29.42 -8.82
N VAL A 493 -3.22 -30.02 -8.50
CA VAL A 493 -3.10 -31.15 -7.56
C VAL A 493 -3.49 -30.76 -6.14
N VAL A 494 -3.08 -29.57 -5.71
CA VAL A 494 -3.41 -29.04 -4.40
C VAL A 494 -4.92 -28.81 -4.28
N LEU A 495 -5.53 -28.15 -5.28
CA LEU A 495 -6.97 -27.86 -5.30
C LEU A 495 -7.80 -29.14 -5.38
N SER A 496 -7.37 -30.16 -6.13
CA SER A 496 -8.10 -31.44 -6.23
C SER A 496 -8.10 -32.20 -4.91
N ARG A 497 -6.99 -32.18 -4.17
CA ARG A 497 -6.90 -32.78 -2.81
C ARG A 497 -7.74 -32.02 -1.79
N PHE A 498 -7.78 -30.69 -1.85
CA PHE A 498 -8.70 -29.91 -0.99
C PHE A 498 -10.16 -30.16 -1.34
N ARG A 499 -10.48 -30.35 -2.63
CA ARG A 499 -11.81 -30.75 -3.07
C ARG A 499 -12.19 -32.11 -2.48
N SER A 500 -11.34 -33.13 -2.58
CA SER A 500 -11.66 -34.46 -2.04
C SER A 500 -11.91 -34.40 -0.53
N LEU A 501 -11.10 -33.65 0.22
CA LEU A 501 -11.33 -33.43 1.66
C LEU A 501 -12.69 -32.76 1.94
N ILE A 502 -13.10 -31.80 1.12
CA ILE A 502 -14.40 -31.14 1.26
C ILE A 502 -15.55 -32.11 0.89
N GLU A 503 -15.37 -32.94 -0.14
CA GLU A 503 -16.33 -33.99 -0.52
C GLU A 503 -16.49 -35.04 0.59
N ASP A 504 -15.41 -35.45 1.24
CA ASP A 504 -15.44 -36.40 2.36
C ASP A 504 -16.22 -35.81 3.55
N MET A 505 -15.94 -34.55 3.93
CA MET A 505 -16.66 -33.86 5.01
C MET A 505 -18.15 -33.65 4.68
N VAL A 506 -18.47 -33.32 3.42
CA VAL A 506 -19.85 -33.20 2.93
C VAL A 506 -20.59 -34.53 3.02
N SER A 507 -19.96 -35.62 2.60
CA SER A 507 -20.56 -36.96 2.62
C SER A 507 -20.79 -37.45 4.05
N GLN A 508 -19.90 -37.12 4.99
CA GLN A 508 -20.09 -37.42 6.42
C GLN A 508 -21.31 -36.68 6.99
N MET A 509 -21.49 -35.41 6.63
CA MET A 509 -22.63 -34.59 7.07
C MET A 509 -23.97 -35.17 6.58
N GLU A 510 -24.05 -35.64 5.33
CA GLU A 510 -25.24 -36.30 4.78
C GLU A 510 -25.60 -37.58 5.57
N ILE A 511 -24.60 -38.39 5.93
CA ILE A 511 -24.80 -39.63 6.70
C ILE A 511 -25.32 -39.36 8.13
N GLU A 512 -24.95 -38.24 8.75
CA GLU A 512 -25.43 -37.86 10.08
C GLU A 512 -26.84 -37.27 10.07
N LEU A 513 -27.19 -36.50 9.04
CA LEU A 513 -28.54 -35.97 8.81
C LEU A 513 -29.58 -37.09 8.60
N ASP A 514 -29.19 -38.19 7.95
CA ASP A 514 -30.07 -39.36 7.75
C ASP A 514 -30.26 -40.22 9.02
N LYS A 515 -29.44 -40.04 10.07
CA LYS A 515 -29.47 -40.84 11.30
C LYS A 515 -30.24 -40.20 12.47
N SER A 516 -30.82 -39.03 12.32
CA SER A 516 -31.38 -38.29 13.47
C SER A 516 -32.72 -38.84 13.99
N ASN A 517 -32.68 -39.65 15.05
CA ASN A 517 -33.52 -39.45 16.24
C ASN A 517 -32.76 -38.49 17.17
N PRO A 518 -33.40 -37.47 17.78
CA PRO A 518 -32.67 -36.40 18.47
C PRO A 518 -32.24 -36.86 19.87
N SER A 519 -30.97 -37.24 20.02
CA SER A 519 -30.28 -37.24 21.31
C SER A 519 -29.42 -35.97 21.43
N PHE A 520 -29.32 -35.46 22.66
CA PHE A 520 -28.80 -34.13 23.03
C PHE A 520 -27.33 -33.84 22.67
N GLU A 521 -26.57 -34.83 22.18
CA GLU A 521 -25.15 -34.65 21.78
C GLU A 521 -24.98 -34.25 20.29
N SER A 522 -26.02 -34.35 19.47
CA SER A 522 -25.96 -34.10 18.01
C SER A 522 -26.04 -32.63 17.59
N GLN A 523 -26.24 -31.69 18.53
CA GLN A 523 -26.40 -30.25 18.22
C GLN A 523 -25.06 -29.49 18.07
N ASP A 524 -24.00 -29.90 18.77
CA ASP A 524 -22.67 -29.28 18.64
C ASP A 524 -21.97 -29.71 17.33
N TYR A 525 -22.13 -30.97 16.91
CA TYR A 525 -21.57 -31.50 15.65
C TYR A 525 -22.13 -30.81 14.39
N ALA A 526 -23.41 -30.42 14.39
CA ALA A 526 -24.08 -29.80 13.25
C ALA A 526 -23.63 -28.35 12.94
N GLN A 527 -22.94 -27.67 13.87
CA GLN A 527 -22.41 -26.31 13.68
C GLN A 527 -20.93 -26.26 13.29
N ASP A 528 -20.11 -27.25 13.69
CA ASP A 528 -18.65 -27.22 13.51
C ASP A 528 -18.18 -27.62 12.09
N VAL A 529 -18.87 -28.56 11.42
CA VAL A 529 -18.50 -29.03 10.07
C VAL A 529 -18.65 -27.91 9.01
N PRO A 530 -19.77 -27.14 8.95
CA PRO A 530 -19.90 -26.02 8.02
C PRO A 530 -18.87 -24.90 8.28
N GLU A 531 -18.56 -24.59 9.56
CA GLU A 531 -17.50 -23.61 9.88
C GLU A 531 -16.12 -24.05 9.40
N THR A 532 -15.83 -25.35 9.48
CA THR A 532 -14.57 -25.94 9.03
C THR A 532 -14.46 -25.87 7.50
N ILE A 533 -15.53 -26.21 6.77
CA ILE A 533 -15.59 -26.04 5.30
C ILE A 533 -15.44 -24.56 4.91
N ILE A 534 -16.12 -23.64 5.59
CA ILE A 534 -15.97 -22.18 5.38
C ILE A 534 -14.52 -21.75 5.59
N SER A 535 -13.89 -22.24 6.66
CA SER A 535 -12.50 -21.94 6.99
C SER A 535 -11.56 -22.46 5.90
N CYS A 536 -11.79 -23.67 5.37
CA CYS A 536 -11.01 -24.24 4.29
C CYS A 536 -11.06 -23.37 3.03
N ILE A 537 -12.26 -22.96 2.63
CA ILE A 537 -12.42 -22.18 1.41
C ILE A 537 -11.85 -20.75 1.59
N ARG A 538 -12.03 -20.15 2.77
CA ARG A 538 -11.53 -18.79 3.06
C ARG A 538 -10.02 -18.72 3.27
N CYS A 539 -9.44 -19.69 3.97
CA CYS A 539 -8.02 -19.68 4.33
C CYS A 539 -7.13 -20.22 3.22
N PHE A 540 -7.67 -21.08 2.34
CA PHE A 540 -6.87 -21.71 1.29
C PHE A 540 -7.42 -21.45 -0.12
N VAL A 541 -8.62 -21.94 -0.46
CA VAL A 541 -9.11 -21.98 -1.85
C VAL A 541 -9.21 -20.57 -2.46
N ILE A 542 -9.83 -19.61 -1.78
CA ILE A 542 -9.97 -18.23 -2.28
C ILE A 542 -8.59 -17.54 -2.42
N PRO A 543 -7.70 -17.55 -1.40
CA PRO A 543 -6.34 -17.02 -1.56
C PRO A 543 -5.55 -17.68 -2.68
N CYS A 544 -5.65 -18.99 -2.84
CA CYS A 544 -4.98 -19.76 -3.89
C CYS A 544 -5.45 -19.30 -5.28
N LEU A 545 -6.77 -19.21 -5.50
CA LEU A 545 -7.32 -18.76 -6.77
C LEU A 545 -6.99 -17.29 -7.08
N ASN A 546 -7.02 -16.40 -6.08
CA ASN A 546 -6.60 -15.01 -6.28
C ASN A 546 -5.11 -14.92 -6.67
N LEU A 547 -4.26 -15.77 -6.07
CA LEU A 547 -2.83 -15.82 -6.37
C LEU A 547 -2.57 -16.31 -7.81
N LEU A 548 -3.31 -17.31 -8.27
CA LEU A 548 -3.20 -17.82 -9.64
C LEU A 548 -3.73 -16.83 -10.67
N ASP A 549 -4.82 -16.12 -10.35
CA ASP A 549 -5.40 -15.04 -11.16
C ASP A 549 -4.40 -13.86 -11.29
N GLU A 550 -3.75 -13.46 -10.19
CA GLU A 550 -2.70 -12.44 -10.18
C GLU A 550 -1.48 -12.82 -11.03
N ASN A 551 -1.14 -14.11 -11.12
CA ASN A 551 0.00 -14.59 -11.89
C ASN A 551 -0.36 -14.99 -13.34
N GLY A 552 -1.62 -14.81 -13.77
CA GLY A 552 -2.08 -15.21 -15.11
C GLY A 552 -2.07 -16.72 -15.37
N GLN A 553 -2.14 -17.55 -14.30
CA GLN A 553 -1.93 -19.00 -14.35
C GLN A 553 -3.21 -19.81 -14.10
N THR A 554 -4.39 -19.20 -14.27
CA THR A 554 -5.67 -19.88 -14.20
C THR A 554 -5.96 -20.64 -15.50
N GLY A 555 -5.39 -21.84 -15.63
CA GLY A 555 -5.67 -22.73 -16.77
C GLY A 555 -7.06 -23.38 -16.71
N THR A 556 -7.48 -24.00 -17.81
CA THR A 556 -8.74 -24.75 -17.92
C THR A 556 -8.86 -25.87 -16.89
N GLU A 557 -7.73 -26.50 -16.52
CA GLU A 557 -7.65 -27.56 -15.51
C GLU A 557 -8.04 -27.08 -14.10
N VAL A 558 -7.58 -25.89 -13.72
CA VAL A 558 -7.94 -25.27 -12.43
C VAL A 558 -9.45 -25.02 -12.38
N CYS A 559 -10.06 -24.65 -13.50
CA CYS A 559 -11.49 -24.37 -13.60
C CYS A 559 -12.33 -25.62 -13.43
N ALA A 560 -11.95 -26.70 -14.12
CA ALA A 560 -12.61 -28.00 -13.99
C ALA A 560 -12.61 -28.50 -12.54
N VAL A 561 -11.51 -28.32 -11.80
CA VAL A 561 -11.44 -28.69 -10.37
C VAL A 561 -12.35 -27.82 -9.51
N VAL A 562 -12.45 -26.52 -9.78
CA VAL A 562 -13.34 -25.61 -9.03
C VAL A 562 -14.81 -25.83 -9.36
N GLU A 563 -15.14 -26.18 -10.61
CA GLU A 563 -16.50 -26.58 -11.01
C GLU A 563 -16.95 -27.81 -10.22
N LEU A 564 -16.10 -28.84 -10.18
CA LEU A 564 -16.42 -30.04 -9.44
C LEU A 564 -16.50 -29.77 -7.93
N LEU A 565 -15.69 -28.86 -7.38
CA LEU A 565 -15.83 -28.40 -5.98
C LEU A 565 -17.16 -27.68 -5.75
N MET A 566 -17.62 -26.89 -6.72
CA MET A 566 -18.92 -26.21 -6.64
C MET A 566 -20.07 -27.22 -6.65
N ASP A 567 -19.98 -28.28 -7.46
CA ASP A 567 -20.96 -29.38 -7.46
C ASP A 567 -21.00 -30.09 -6.10
N SER A 568 -19.85 -30.34 -5.47
CA SER A 568 -19.77 -30.91 -4.12
C SER A 568 -20.47 -30.03 -3.08
N LEU A 569 -20.30 -28.71 -3.17
CA LEU A 569 -20.91 -27.75 -2.24
C LEU A 569 -22.41 -27.54 -2.48
N GLN A 570 -22.91 -27.86 -3.69
CA GLN A 570 -24.33 -27.71 -4.05
C GLN A 570 -25.19 -28.87 -3.55
N LYS A 571 -24.61 -30.05 -3.28
CA LYS A 571 -25.33 -31.24 -2.80
C LYS A 571 -25.90 -31.07 -1.39
N VAL A 572 -25.27 -30.24 -0.56
CA VAL A 572 -25.73 -29.97 0.81
C VAL A 572 -26.52 -28.68 0.85
N ASP A 573 -27.69 -28.72 1.48
CA ASP A 573 -28.55 -27.55 1.61
C ASP A 573 -28.04 -26.60 2.72
N PHE A 574 -26.91 -25.93 2.47
CA PHE A 574 -26.27 -24.98 3.39
C PHE A 574 -27.05 -23.67 3.59
N CYS A 575 -28.35 -23.68 3.34
CA CYS A 575 -29.27 -22.55 3.35
C CYS A 575 -29.29 -21.73 4.66
N ASN A 576 -28.69 -22.23 5.75
CA ASN A 576 -28.59 -21.56 7.03
C ASN A 576 -27.26 -20.80 7.25
N TYR A 577 -26.25 -20.94 6.37
CA TYR A 577 -24.90 -20.40 6.58
C TYR A 577 -24.51 -19.31 5.56
N ASP A 578 -24.76 -18.04 5.91
CA ASP A 578 -24.50 -16.87 5.04
C ASP A 578 -23.06 -16.69 4.51
N PRO A 579 -22.01 -17.08 5.25
CA PRO A 579 -20.64 -17.12 4.73
C PRO A 579 -20.44 -17.93 3.45
N LEU A 580 -21.17 -19.04 3.28
CA LEU A 580 -20.98 -20.01 2.19
C LEU A 580 -21.57 -19.50 0.87
N GLU A 581 -22.75 -18.87 0.91
CA GLU A 581 -23.36 -18.29 -0.31
C GLU A 581 -22.46 -17.21 -0.94
N MET A 582 -21.82 -16.37 -0.12
CA MET A 582 -20.84 -15.39 -0.60
C MET A 582 -19.57 -16.06 -1.15
N VAL A 583 -19.13 -17.17 -0.55
CA VAL A 583 -17.97 -17.94 -1.00
C VAL A 583 -18.26 -18.60 -2.35
N TYR A 584 -19.43 -19.22 -2.50
CA TYR A 584 -19.91 -19.80 -3.75
C TYR A 584 -20.00 -18.74 -4.86
N PHE A 585 -20.44 -17.53 -4.52
CA PHE A 585 -20.42 -16.40 -5.45
C PHE A 585 -19.01 -16.00 -5.91
N ARG A 586 -18.02 -16.02 -5.00
CA ARG A 586 -16.61 -15.78 -5.36
C ARG A 586 -16.10 -16.84 -6.32
N LEU A 587 -16.34 -18.12 -6.03
CA LEU A 587 -15.86 -19.25 -6.84
C LEU A 587 -16.47 -19.23 -8.25
N PHE A 588 -17.77 -19.04 -8.37
CA PHE A 588 -18.45 -18.96 -9.66
C PHE A 588 -17.90 -17.82 -10.52
N SER A 589 -17.77 -16.62 -9.94
CA SER A 589 -17.22 -15.46 -10.65
C SER A 589 -15.77 -15.65 -11.09
N LEU A 590 -15.01 -16.56 -10.46
CA LEU A 590 -13.64 -16.91 -10.87
C LEU A 590 -13.68 -17.87 -12.06
N ILE A 591 -14.50 -18.92 -12.03
CA ILE A 591 -14.65 -19.88 -13.14
C ILE A 591 -15.07 -19.17 -14.43
N SER A 592 -16.10 -18.33 -14.36
CA SER A 592 -16.60 -17.62 -15.53
C SER A 592 -15.59 -16.63 -16.13
N ARG A 593 -14.53 -16.28 -15.39
CA ARG A 593 -13.41 -15.46 -15.92
C ARG A 593 -12.40 -16.31 -16.66
N CYS A 594 -12.10 -17.49 -16.15
CA CYS A 594 -11.12 -18.37 -16.74
C CYS A 594 -11.63 -19.03 -18.03
N GLU A 595 -12.92 -19.36 -18.11
CA GLU A 595 -13.54 -19.86 -19.34
C GLU A 595 -13.43 -18.86 -20.50
N LYS A 596 -13.48 -17.55 -20.21
CA LYS A 596 -13.25 -16.48 -21.20
C LYS A 596 -11.80 -16.49 -21.70
N SER A 597 -10.84 -16.53 -20.79
CA SER A 597 -9.40 -16.51 -21.12
C SER A 597 -8.96 -17.74 -21.94
N GLY A 598 -9.51 -18.92 -21.65
CA GLY A 598 -9.17 -20.16 -22.34
C GLY A 598 -9.68 -20.23 -23.79
N ARG A 599 -10.84 -19.63 -24.09
CA ARG A 599 -11.38 -19.56 -25.46
C ARG A 599 -10.72 -18.46 -26.29
N MET A 600 -10.36 -17.33 -25.68
CA MET A 600 -9.68 -16.22 -26.37
C MET A 600 -8.28 -16.62 -26.90
N GLN A 601 -7.53 -17.44 -26.15
CA GLN A 601 -6.21 -17.94 -26.56
C GLN A 601 -6.25 -18.82 -27.82
N MET A 602 -7.33 -19.57 -28.07
CA MET A 602 -7.48 -20.36 -29.30
C MET A 602 -7.76 -19.49 -30.53
N ILE A 603 -8.41 -18.34 -30.35
CA ILE A 603 -8.76 -17.40 -31.43
C ILE A 603 -7.53 -16.61 -31.88
N CYS A 604 -6.66 -16.21 -30.95
CA CYS A 604 -5.45 -15.44 -31.25
C CYS A 604 -4.33 -16.22 -31.98
N SER A 605 -4.43 -17.54 -32.08
CA SER A 605 -3.46 -18.41 -32.79
C SER A 605 -3.82 -18.69 -34.26
N SER A 606 -4.96 -18.19 -34.74
CA SER A 606 -5.37 -18.31 -36.14
C SER A 606 -5.33 -16.93 -36.80
N ASP A 607 -4.62 -16.80 -37.94
CA ASP A 607 -4.51 -15.56 -38.75
C ASP A 607 -5.84 -15.08 -39.37
N ALA A 608 -6.99 -15.59 -38.93
CA ALA A 608 -8.31 -15.20 -39.39
C ALA A 608 -8.81 -13.94 -38.64
N TYR A 609 -8.34 -12.77 -39.06
CA TYR A 609 -8.71 -11.45 -38.52
C TYR A 609 -10.14 -10.95 -38.88
N LEU A 610 -11.06 -11.83 -39.28
CA LEU A 610 -12.36 -11.42 -39.83
C LEU A 610 -13.50 -12.40 -39.45
N ASP A 611 -13.89 -12.44 -38.18
CA ASP A 611 -15.32 -12.53 -37.79
C ASP A 611 -15.52 -12.18 -36.29
N PRO A 612 -16.04 -10.98 -35.94
CA PRO A 612 -16.18 -10.54 -34.55
C PRO A 612 -17.40 -11.11 -33.81
N ASN A 613 -18.36 -11.74 -34.50
CA ASN A 613 -19.74 -11.80 -34.00
C ASN A 613 -20.16 -13.09 -33.27
N ILE A 614 -19.29 -14.10 -33.10
CA ILE A 614 -19.78 -15.46 -32.75
C ILE A 614 -19.44 -15.93 -31.31
N SER A 615 -18.58 -15.26 -30.52
CA SER A 615 -18.17 -15.82 -29.21
C SER A 615 -18.37 -14.94 -27.95
N GLU A 616 -18.49 -13.62 -28.02
CA GLU A 616 -18.60 -12.78 -26.79
C GLU A 616 -20.04 -12.69 -26.23
N ASP A 617 -21.05 -12.91 -27.06
CA ASP A 617 -22.47 -12.63 -26.77
C ASP A 617 -23.08 -13.44 -25.61
N ILE A 618 -22.51 -14.60 -25.26
CA ILE A 618 -23.10 -15.55 -24.29
C ILE A 618 -22.38 -15.55 -22.94
N LEU A 619 -21.11 -15.12 -22.89
CA LEU A 619 -20.22 -15.35 -21.74
C LEU A 619 -20.41 -14.38 -20.55
N TRP A 620 -21.15 -13.29 -20.70
CA TRP A 620 -21.39 -12.33 -19.61
C TRP A 620 -22.73 -12.51 -18.89
N VAL A 621 -23.69 -13.23 -19.52
CA VAL A 621 -25.07 -13.36 -19.03
C VAL A 621 -25.18 -14.32 -17.85
N GLU A 622 -24.51 -15.47 -17.90
CA GLU A 622 -24.58 -16.49 -16.83
C GLU A 622 -24.03 -16.00 -15.47
N PRO A 623 -22.87 -15.29 -15.41
CA PRO A 623 -22.40 -14.59 -14.20
C PRO A 623 -23.43 -13.66 -13.57
N GLU A 624 -24.09 -12.84 -14.39
CA GLU A 624 -25.11 -11.89 -13.94
C GLU A 624 -26.36 -12.59 -13.42
N ARG A 625 -26.82 -13.61 -14.15
CA ARG A 625 -27.99 -14.40 -13.79
C ARG A 625 -27.82 -15.09 -12.44
N PHE A 626 -26.66 -15.69 -12.22
CA PHE A 626 -26.34 -16.32 -10.96
C PHE A 626 -26.26 -15.33 -9.79
N ALA A 627 -25.55 -14.21 -9.99
CA ALA A 627 -25.45 -13.12 -9.01
C ALA A 627 -26.83 -12.61 -8.58
N LEU A 628 -27.74 -12.45 -9.55
CA LEU A 628 -29.11 -12.01 -9.34
C LEU A 628 -29.92 -13.03 -8.51
N ARG A 629 -29.85 -14.33 -8.85
CA ARG A 629 -30.54 -15.39 -8.08
C ARG A 629 -30.09 -15.39 -6.62
N LEU A 630 -28.79 -15.25 -6.38
CA LEU A 630 -28.22 -15.18 -5.04
C LEU A 630 -28.71 -13.94 -4.28
N ALA A 631 -28.67 -12.76 -4.89
CA ALA A 631 -29.18 -11.53 -4.30
C ALA A 631 -30.68 -11.61 -3.97
N ARG A 632 -31.49 -12.22 -4.83
CA ARG A 632 -32.93 -12.50 -4.58
C ARG A 632 -33.12 -13.40 -3.36
N LYS A 633 -32.42 -14.52 -3.30
CA LYS A 633 -32.49 -15.48 -2.18
C LYS A 633 -32.13 -14.84 -0.84
N MET A 634 -31.12 -13.95 -0.80
CA MET A 634 -30.76 -13.24 0.42
C MET A 634 -31.75 -12.13 0.79
N MET A 635 -32.37 -11.48 -0.21
CA MET A 635 -33.41 -10.47 0.01
C MET A 635 -34.67 -11.07 0.61
N THR A 636 -35.14 -12.24 0.14
CA THR A 636 -36.33 -12.92 0.71
C THR A 636 -36.10 -13.34 2.16
N ARG A 637 -34.85 -13.61 2.55
CA ARG A 637 -34.44 -13.93 3.92
C ARG A 637 -34.18 -12.71 4.82
N ASN A 638 -34.46 -11.49 4.35
CA ASN A 638 -34.20 -10.23 5.08
C ASN A 638 -32.73 -9.99 5.48
N LYS A 639 -31.76 -10.56 4.75
CA LYS A 639 -30.32 -10.44 5.07
C LYS A 639 -29.67 -9.26 4.35
N TYR A 640 -30.08 -8.04 4.69
CA TYR A 640 -29.74 -6.81 3.96
C TYR A 640 -28.24 -6.52 3.85
N TRP A 641 -27.44 -6.81 4.89
CA TRP A 641 -25.99 -6.60 4.85
C TRP A 641 -25.27 -7.52 3.86
N MET A 642 -25.77 -8.75 3.70
CA MET A 642 -25.19 -9.71 2.75
C MET A 642 -25.56 -9.34 1.32
N VAL A 643 -26.78 -8.85 1.10
CA VAL A 643 -27.18 -8.27 -0.19
C VAL A 643 -26.31 -7.07 -0.56
N TYR A 644 -25.98 -6.20 0.41
CA TYR A 644 -25.06 -5.09 0.19
C TYR A 644 -23.65 -5.58 -0.18
N LYS A 645 -23.13 -6.59 0.52
CA LYS A 645 -21.82 -7.20 0.22
C LYS A 645 -21.80 -7.87 -1.15
N ALA A 646 -22.87 -8.56 -1.53
CA ALA A 646 -23.03 -9.16 -2.84
C ALA A 646 -23.03 -8.10 -3.93
N GLY A 647 -23.85 -7.04 -3.78
CA GLY A 647 -23.86 -5.90 -4.70
C GLY A 647 -22.49 -5.22 -4.81
N LYS A 648 -21.79 -5.01 -3.69
CA LYS A 648 -20.41 -4.48 -3.69
C LYS A 648 -19.46 -5.39 -4.49
N TYR A 649 -19.54 -6.71 -4.31
CA TYR A 649 -18.67 -7.64 -5.03
C TYR A 649 -19.02 -7.70 -6.52
N SER A 650 -20.31 -7.70 -6.85
CA SER A 650 -20.80 -7.59 -8.22
C SER A 650 -20.22 -6.36 -8.93
N LEU A 651 -20.18 -5.19 -8.27
CA LEU A 651 -19.54 -3.99 -8.83
C LEU A 651 -18.03 -4.13 -9.06
N THR A 652 -17.30 -4.83 -8.17
CA THR A 652 -15.86 -5.05 -8.35
C THR A 652 -15.54 -6.06 -9.45
N GLU A 653 -16.48 -6.95 -9.79
CA GLU A 653 -16.32 -7.92 -10.87
C GLU A 653 -16.92 -7.45 -12.21
N GLY A 654 -17.66 -6.32 -12.22
CA GLY A 654 -18.32 -5.79 -13.43
C GLY A 654 -19.69 -6.41 -13.73
N LEU A 655 -20.35 -6.98 -12.72
CA LEU A 655 -21.70 -7.53 -12.76
C LEU A 655 -22.73 -6.45 -12.37
N TRP A 656 -22.97 -5.53 -13.30
CA TRP A 656 -23.74 -4.30 -13.11
C TRP A 656 -25.23 -4.53 -12.88
N PHE A 657 -25.82 -5.55 -13.51
CA PHE A 657 -27.25 -5.81 -13.45
C PHE A 657 -27.67 -6.32 -12.06
N ALA A 658 -26.98 -7.34 -11.56
CA ALA A 658 -27.21 -7.87 -10.21
C ALA A 658 -26.94 -6.82 -9.12
N ALA A 659 -25.92 -5.97 -9.31
CA ALA A 659 -25.64 -4.85 -8.42
C ALA A 659 -26.79 -3.83 -8.38
N THR A 660 -27.32 -3.46 -9.55
CA THR A 660 -28.46 -2.53 -9.66
C THR A 660 -29.68 -3.06 -8.92
N TYR A 661 -30.00 -4.35 -9.10
CA TYR A 661 -31.09 -5.01 -8.37
C TYR A 661 -30.86 -4.98 -6.85
N ALA A 662 -29.65 -5.32 -6.39
CA ALA A 662 -29.32 -5.34 -4.97
C ALA A 662 -29.50 -3.96 -4.33
N PHE A 663 -28.92 -2.90 -4.90
CA PHE A 663 -29.01 -1.55 -4.33
C PHE A 663 -30.42 -0.96 -4.43
N LYS A 664 -31.13 -1.17 -5.55
CA LYS A 664 -32.53 -0.71 -5.71
C LYS A 664 -33.41 -1.21 -4.57
N ASN A 665 -33.31 -2.49 -4.22
CA ASN A 665 -34.12 -3.08 -3.15
C ASN A 665 -33.66 -2.69 -1.73
N LEU A 666 -32.39 -2.34 -1.55
CA LEU A 666 -31.85 -1.88 -0.26
C LEU A 666 -32.23 -0.43 0.08
N ILE A 667 -32.48 0.43 -0.91
CA ILE A 667 -32.83 1.85 -0.71
C ILE A 667 -34.05 2.00 0.22
N ALA A 668 -35.09 1.18 0.00
CA ALA A 668 -36.31 1.19 0.82
C ALA A 668 -36.08 0.69 2.26
N LYS A 669 -34.99 -0.04 2.52
CA LYS A 669 -34.64 -0.61 3.83
C LYS A 669 -33.63 0.24 4.61
N ALA A 670 -33.07 1.28 4.00
CA ALA A 670 -32.06 2.14 4.62
C ALA A 670 -32.66 3.07 5.69
N LYS A 671 -32.07 3.05 6.89
CA LYS A 671 -32.52 3.84 8.06
C LYS A 671 -31.97 5.28 8.11
N SER A 672 -30.83 5.54 7.46
CA SER A 672 -30.18 6.86 7.45
C SER A 672 -30.26 7.47 6.05
N ASP A 673 -30.48 8.77 5.95
CA ASP A 673 -30.51 9.51 4.68
C ASP A 673 -29.15 9.48 3.97
N SER A 674 -28.04 9.47 4.72
CA SER A 674 -26.70 9.31 4.15
C SER A 674 -26.51 7.92 3.52
N CYS A 675 -26.96 6.86 4.18
CA CYS A 675 -26.94 5.50 3.64
C CYS A 675 -27.87 5.36 2.43
N ARG A 676 -29.06 5.97 2.48
CA ARG A 676 -30.01 5.97 1.37
C ARG A 676 -29.43 6.68 0.14
N SER A 677 -28.76 7.80 0.35
CA SER A 677 -28.10 8.56 -0.72
C SER A 677 -26.90 7.82 -1.30
N TRP A 678 -26.08 7.16 -0.45
CA TRP A 678 -25.02 6.27 -0.88
C TRP A 678 -25.54 5.11 -1.75
N LEU A 679 -26.61 4.44 -1.31
CA LEU A 679 -27.22 3.34 -2.08
C LEU A 679 -27.86 3.83 -3.39
N LYS A 680 -28.48 5.03 -3.39
CA LYS A 680 -28.99 5.67 -4.61
C LYS A 680 -27.88 5.96 -5.61
N CYS A 681 -26.73 6.48 -5.15
CA CYS A 681 -25.55 6.70 -5.97
C CYS A 681 -25.09 5.38 -6.63
N LEU A 682 -24.90 4.33 -5.83
CA LEU A 682 -24.47 3.03 -6.34
C LEU A 682 -25.46 2.44 -7.36
N MET A 683 -26.77 2.56 -7.09
CA MET A 683 -27.82 2.10 -8.01
C MET A 683 -27.82 2.89 -9.33
N LEU A 684 -27.70 4.22 -9.28
CA LEU A 684 -27.67 5.05 -10.50
C LEU A 684 -26.43 4.76 -11.33
N PHE A 685 -25.27 4.61 -10.69
CA PHE A 685 -24.03 4.31 -11.38
C PHE A 685 -24.06 2.91 -12.00
N SER A 686 -24.46 1.89 -11.24
CA SER A 686 -24.58 0.53 -11.75
C SER A 686 -25.64 0.41 -12.84
N GLY A 687 -26.75 1.15 -12.70
CA GLY A 687 -27.80 1.20 -13.71
C GLY A 687 -27.36 1.89 -15.01
N ALA A 688 -26.48 2.89 -14.93
CA ALA A 688 -25.89 3.52 -16.12
C ALA A 688 -24.99 2.54 -16.89
N GLU A 689 -24.09 1.83 -16.19
CA GLU A 689 -23.22 0.81 -16.81
C GLU A 689 -24.02 -0.41 -17.33
N THR A 690 -25.13 -0.75 -16.66
CA THR A 690 -26.08 -1.77 -17.15
C THR A 690 -26.69 -1.35 -18.49
N GLU A 691 -27.09 -0.09 -18.65
CA GLU A 691 -27.61 0.39 -19.93
C GLU A 691 -26.56 0.33 -21.04
N ILE A 692 -25.29 0.67 -20.77
CA ILE A 692 -24.20 0.50 -21.74
C ILE A 692 -24.10 -0.97 -22.19
N ARG A 693 -24.17 -1.93 -21.26
CA ARG A 693 -24.16 -3.36 -21.60
C ARG A 693 -25.34 -3.79 -22.45
N LEU A 694 -26.55 -3.32 -22.12
CA LEU A 694 -27.76 -3.63 -22.89
C LEU A 694 -27.75 -3.00 -24.30
N LEU A 695 -27.03 -1.89 -24.49
CA LEU A 695 -26.84 -1.29 -25.82
C LEU A 695 -25.99 -2.17 -26.72
N LEU A 696 -24.91 -2.72 -26.19
CA LEU A 696 -23.98 -3.56 -26.95
C LEU A 696 -24.56 -4.95 -27.23
N PHE A 697 -25.41 -5.47 -26.34
CA PHE A 697 -25.93 -6.85 -26.39
C PHE A 697 -27.47 -6.91 -26.21
N PRO A 698 -28.26 -6.40 -27.18
CA PRO A 698 -29.71 -6.21 -27.01
C PRO A 698 -30.53 -7.50 -26.87
N GLU A 699 -30.23 -8.55 -27.64
CA GLU A 699 -31.02 -9.80 -27.64
C GLU A 699 -30.89 -10.57 -26.33
N HIS A 700 -29.66 -10.68 -25.83
CA HIS A 700 -29.34 -11.33 -24.56
C HIS A 700 -29.77 -10.48 -23.36
N GLY A 701 -29.67 -9.16 -23.50
CA GLY A 701 -30.19 -8.19 -22.55
C GLY A 701 -31.71 -8.31 -22.35
N ALA A 702 -32.47 -8.47 -23.44
CA ALA A 702 -33.93 -8.65 -23.38
C ALA A 702 -34.33 -9.92 -22.61
N LYS A 703 -33.60 -11.03 -22.79
CA LYS A 703 -33.82 -12.28 -22.02
C LYS A 703 -33.61 -12.06 -20.51
N LEU A 704 -32.53 -11.36 -20.13
CA LEU A 704 -32.20 -11.06 -18.73
C LEU A 704 -33.22 -10.10 -18.09
N VAL A 705 -33.71 -9.10 -18.85
CA VAL A 705 -34.75 -8.16 -18.40
C VAL A 705 -36.11 -8.85 -18.27
N ASN A 706 -36.47 -9.76 -19.19
CA ASN A 706 -37.71 -10.53 -19.09
C ASN A 706 -37.75 -11.40 -17.82
N GLU A 707 -36.61 -11.97 -17.40
CA GLU A 707 -36.49 -12.69 -16.11
C GLU A 707 -36.63 -11.78 -14.85
N LEU A 708 -36.52 -10.45 -14.99
CA LEU A 708 -36.86 -9.50 -13.92
C LEU A 708 -38.37 -9.21 -13.85
N CYS A 709 -39.04 -9.18 -15.00
CA CYS A 709 -40.43 -8.74 -15.09
C CYS A 709 -41.45 -9.77 -14.60
N PHE A 710 -41.10 -11.07 -14.57
CA PHE A 710 -42.02 -12.13 -14.12
C PHE A 710 -42.47 -12.05 -12.64
N ASP A 711 -41.90 -11.18 -11.81
CA ASP A 711 -42.29 -11.01 -10.40
C ASP A 711 -42.75 -9.59 -10.02
N ILE A 712 -42.91 -8.65 -10.98
CA ILE A 712 -43.45 -7.30 -10.70
C ILE A 712 -44.92 -7.22 -11.12
N ASP A 713 -45.75 -8.14 -10.63
CA ASP A 713 -47.19 -7.92 -10.52
C ASP A 713 -47.52 -7.61 -9.06
N ARG A 714 -47.24 -6.36 -8.68
CA ARG A 714 -48.00 -5.49 -7.76
C ARG A 714 -47.20 -4.22 -7.50
N GLU A 715 -47.18 -3.36 -8.51
CA GLU A 715 -47.32 -1.90 -8.45
C GLU A 715 -46.73 -1.30 -9.73
N ARG A 716 -47.60 -0.61 -10.48
CA ARG A 716 -47.37 -0.11 -11.83
C ARG A 716 -46.05 0.68 -11.94
N PRO A 717 -45.17 0.37 -12.91
CA PRO A 717 -44.22 1.37 -13.39
C PRO A 717 -44.98 2.36 -14.28
N HIS A 718 -44.98 3.64 -13.91
CA HIS A 718 -45.45 4.68 -14.80
C HIS A 718 -44.57 4.73 -16.06
N GLU A 719 -45.24 4.48 -17.19
CA GLU A 719 -45.01 4.93 -18.57
C GLU A 719 -43.59 4.96 -19.15
N GLY A 720 -43.38 4.12 -20.18
CA GLY A 720 -42.59 4.51 -21.35
C GLY A 720 -41.47 3.59 -21.80
N ILE A 721 -41.64 2.27 -21.88
CA ILE A 721 -40.80 1.41 -22.75
C ILE A 721 -41.64 0.25 -23.31
N GLU A 722 -42.48 0.53 -24.29
CA GLU A 722 -42.92 -0.46 -25.28
C GLU A 722 -42.77 0.18 -26.67
N GLU A 723 -41.58 0.10 -27.25
CA GLU A 723 -41.42 0.19 -28.69
C GLU A 723 -40.70 -1.07 -29.17
N ARG A 724 -41.32 -1.75 -30.14
CA ARG A 724 -40.87 -3.00 -30.76
C ARG A 724 -39.44 -2.86 -31.26
N MET A 725 -38.55 -3.70 -30.71
CA MET A 725 -37.17 -3.87 -31.17
C MET A 725 -37.19 -4.62 -32.51
N GLY A 726 -36.98 -3.92 -33.63
CA GLY A 726 -36.73 -4.55 -34.92
C GLY A 726 -35.34 -5.20 -34.94
N SER A 727 -35.25 -6.43 -35.45
CA SER A 727 -33.99 -7.14 -35.69
C SER A 727 -33.15 -6.40 -36.75
N CYS A 728 -31.88 -6.13 -36.47
CA CYS A 728 -30.93 -5.67 -37.48
C CYS A 728 -29.57 -6.34 -37.27
N GLU A 729 -29.20 -7.18 -38.24
CA GLU A 729 -27.86 -7.74 -38.40
C GLU A 729 -26.89 -6.68 -38.98
N GLY A 730 -25.67 -6.64 -38.41
CA GLY A 730 -24.40 -6.31 -39.07
C GLY A 730 -24.31 -5.07 -39.97
N GLY A 731 -23.71 -4.01 -39.45
CA GLY A 731 -23.07 -2.95 -40.24
C GLY A 731 -23.22 -1.56 -39.63
N ILE A 732 -22.09 -0.83 -39.55
CA ILE A 732 -21.77 0.60 -39.32
C ILE A 732 -22.84 1.59 -38.74
N GLY A 733 -24.14 1.37 -38.94
CA GLY A 733 -25.25 2.15 -38.36
C GLY A 733 -25.53 1.95 -36.86
N LEU A 734 -24.72 1.17 -36.12
CA LEU A 734 -24.97 0.91 -34.70
C LEU A 734 -24.84 2.18 -33.82
N MET A 735 -23.83 3.04 -34.05
CA MET A 735 -23.55 4.16 -33.13
C MET A 735 -24.52 5.35 -33.25
N HIS A 736 -25.00 5.65 -34.47
CA HIS A 736 -25.94 6.75 -34.72
C HIS A 736 -27.30 6.52 -34.00
N MET A 737 -27.67 5.26 -33.74
CA MET A 737 -28.90 4.87 -33.02
C MET A 737 -28.74 4.86 -31.49
N HIS A 738 -27.51 5.08 -30.97
CA HIS A 738 -27.21 4.95 -29.55
C HIS A 738 -26.85 6.27 -28.85
N ARG A 739 -26.66 7.37 -29.59
CA ARG A 739 -26.32 8.69 -29.04
C ARG A 739 -27.31 9.18 -27.98
N GLU A 740 -28.62 9.07 -28.24
CA GLU A 740 -29.64 9.49 -27.29
C GLU A 740 -29.61 8.63 -26.02
N LYS A 741 -29.44 7.30 -26.16
CA LYS A 741 -29.36 6.37 -25.03
C LYS A 741 -28.09 6.61 -24.20
N LEU A 742 -26.94 6.87 -24.83
CA LEU A 742 -25.70 7.25 -24.15
C LEU A 742 -25.81 8.61 -23.44
N SER A 743 -26.57 9.57 -23.98
CA SER A 743 -26.86 10.84 -23.29
C SER A 743 -27.62 10.63 -21.98
N ARG A 744 -28.58 9.68 -21.95
CA ARG A 744 -29.27 9.31 -20.70
C ARG A 744 -28.32 8.66 -19.70
N VAL A 745 -27.42 7.79 -20.17
CA VAL A 745 -26.38 7.15 -19.34
C VAL A 745 -25.49 8.22 -18.70
N HIS A 746 -24.98 9.16 -19.49
CA HIS A 746 -24.18 10.29 -19.01
C HIS A 746 -24.92 11.09 -17.93
N ARG A 747 -26.20 11.43 -18.17
CA ARG A 747 -27.04 12.15 -17.20
C ARG A 747 -27.22 11.39 -15.89
N ARG A 748 -27.35 10.05 -15.93
CA ARG A 748 -27.44 9.20 -14.73
C ARG A 748 -26.14 9.19 -13.92
N ILE A 749 -24.98 9.15 -14.56
CA ILE A 749 -23.68 9.24 -13.88
C ILE A 749 -23.52 10.61 -13.22
N CYS A 750 -23.86 11.69 -13.92
CA CYS A 750 -23.86 13.05 -13.35
C CYS A 750 -24.79 13.15 -12.15
N SER A 751 -26.01 12.61 -12.25
CA SER A 751 -26.97 12.58 -11.13
C SER A 751 -26.44 11.79 -9.93
N SER A 752 -25.69 10.71 -10.17
CA SER A 752 -25.03 9.91 -9.13
C SER A 752 -23.98 10.71 -8.37
N GLN A 753 -23.14 11.46 -9.10
CA GLN A 753 -22.14 12.37 -8.54
C GLN A 753 -22.79 13.52 -7.76
N GLU A 754 -23.86 14.12 -8.28
CA GLU A 754 -24.59 15.20 -7.59
C GLU A 754 -25.12 14.75 -6.22
N ILE A 755 -25.73 13.56 -6.14
CA ILE A 755 -26.23 12.99 -4.87
C ILE A 755 -25.10 12.83 -3.84
N LEU A 756 -23.92 12.35 -4.26
CA LEU A 756 -22.77 12.24 -3.35
C LEU A 756 -22.20 13.60 -2.95
N SER A 757 -22.20 14.58 -3.86
CA SER A 757 -21.69 15.92 -3.58
C SER A 757 -22.51 16.61 -2.48
N VAL A 758 -23.83 16.45 -2.49
CA VAL A 758 -24.73 16.99 -1.46
C VAL A 758 -24.46 16.37 -0.09
N VAL A 759 -24.19 15.06 -0.03
CA VAL A 759 -23.92 14.34 1.23
C VAL A 759 -22.51 14.60 1.77
N GLY A 760 -21.52 14.79 0.88
CA GLY A 760 -20.11 14.97 1.23
C GLY A 760 -19.81 16.29 1.96
N THR A 761 -20.63 17.33 1.75
CA THR A 761 -20.43 18.68 2.33
C THR A 761 -20.48 18.74 3.86
N GLN A 762 -21.10 17.76 4.54
CA GLN A 762 -21.27 17.80 6.00
C GLN A 762 -20.12 17.16 6.80
N LYS A 763 -19.29 16.29 6.18
CA LYS A 763 -18.22 15.55 6.88
C LYS A 763 -16.92 15.35 6.08
N GLY A 764 -16.76 15.93 4.89
CA GLY A 764 -15.54 15.74 4.09
C GLY A 764 -15.34 14.31 3.57
N GLY A 765 -16.42 13.50 3.52
CA GLY A 765 -16.40 12.14 2.99
C GLY A 765 -16.63 12.07 1.49
N PHE A 766 -16.19 10.97 0.87
CA PHE A 766 -16.41 10.61 -0.55
C PHE A 766 -15.54 11.28 -1.63
N TRP A 767 -14.34 11.78 -1.28
CA TRP A 767 -13.42 12.43 -2.23
C TRP A 767 -13.08 11.57 -3.45
N PHE A 768 -12.60 10.35 -3.20
CA PHE A 768 -12.21 9.42 -4.27
C PHE A 768 -13.40 9.07 -5.16
N GLN A 769 -14.57 8.85 -4.57
CA GLN A 769 -15.78 8.43 -5.26
C GLN A 769 -16.30 9.53 -6.18
N ASN A 770 -16.35 10.78 -5.69
CA ASN A 770 -16.72 11.93 -6.50
C ASN A 770 -15.76 12.15 -7.66
N TRP A 771 -14.45 12.05 -7.42
CA TRP A 771 -13.45 12.20 -8.49
C TRP A 771 -13.58 11.09 -9.55
N PHE A 772 -13.68 9.84 -9.12
CA PHE A 772 -13.83 8.70 -10.02
C PHE A 772 -15.07 8.83 -10.91
N LEU A 773 -16.23 9.19 -10.34
CA LEU A 773 -17.48 9.39 -11.10
C LEU A 773 -17.37 10.57 -12.07
N ASN A 774 -16.71 11.66 -11.66
CA ASN A 774 -16.48 12.82 -12.51
C ASN A 774 -15.64 12.47 -13.75
N LEU A 775 -14.54 11.71 -13.57
CA LEU A 775 -13.70 11.27 -14.69
C LEU A 775 -14.46 10.34 -15.63
N ARG A 776 -15.28 9.43 -15.08
CA ARG A 776 -16.13 8.54 -15.90
C ARG A 776 -17.18 9.34 -16.68
N GLY A 777 -17.77 10.37 -16.07
CA GLY A 777 -18.68 11.32 -16.71
C GLY A 777 -18.02 12.06 -17.87
N LYS A 778 -16.88 12.72 -17.63
CA LYS A 778 -16.08 13.41 -18.66
C LYS A 778 -15.74 12.50 -19.84
N GLY A 779 -15.37 11.25 -19.59
CA GLY A 779 -15.07 10.29 -20.66
C GLY A 779 -16.28 10.00 -21.57
N LEU A 780 -17.49 9.93 -21.03
CA LEU A 780 -18.72 9.77 -21.82
C LEU A 780 -19.13 11.07 -22.51
N GLU A 781 -18.85 12.23 -21.92
CA GLU A 781 -19.10 13.54 -22.53
C GLU A 781 -18.26 13.71 -23.80
N ILE A 782 -16.94 13.45 -23.73
CA ILE A 782 -16.04 13.51 -24.90
C ILE A 782 -16.48 12.49 -25.97
N LEU A 783 -16.94 11.30 -25.56
CA LEU A 783 -17.49 10.31 -26.50
C LEU A 783 -18.76 10.81 -27.21
N LEU A 784 -19.66 11.49 -26.50
CA LEU A 784 -20.88 12.07 -27.08
C LEU A 784 -20.58 13.23 -28.03
N GLU A 785 -19.52 14.00 -27.76
CA GLU A 785 -18.98 15.03 -28.66
C GLU A 785 -18.42 14.39 -29.94
N LEU A 786 -17.59 13.35 -29.82
CA LEU A 786 -17.05 12.58 -30.94
C LEU A 786 -18.17 12.03 -31.84
N LEU A 787 -19.15 11.34 -31.26
CA LEU A 787 -20.29 10.81 -32.01
C LEU A 787 -21.10 11.92 -32.68
N GLY A 788 -21.28 13.06 -32.01
CA GLY A 788 -21.98 14.21 -32.59
C GLY A 788 -21.28 14.77 -33.84
N HIS A 789 -19.95 14.81 -33.85
CA HIS A 789 -19.17 15.25 -35.02
C HIS A 789 -19.24 14.23 -36.17
N LEU A 790 -19.17 12.94 -35.87
CA LEU A 790 -19.33 11.88 -36.87
C LEU A 790 -20.73 11.88 -37.50
N ASP A 791 -21.78 12.12 -36.71
CA ASP A 791 -23.16 12.20 -37.21
C ASP A 791 -23.40 13.41 -38.12
N SER A 792 -22.74 14.55 -37.83
CA SER A 792 -22.92 15.78 -38.60
C SER A 792 -22.48 15.68 -40.07
N CYS A 793 -21.50 14.83 -40.37
CA CYS A 793 -21.02 14.60 -41.75
C CYS A 793 -21.91 13.63 -42.54
N SER A 794 -22.74 12.83 -41.87
CA SER A 794 -23.68 11.90 -42.52
C SER A 794 -24.95 12.57 -43.06
N ARG A 795 -25.23 13.81 -42.64
CA ARG A 795 -26.49 14.55 -42.94
C ARG A 795 -26.36 15.60 -44.04
N GLY A 796 -25.21 15.71 -44.70
CA GLY A 796 -24.88 16.75 -45.68
C GLY A 796 -25.60 16.68 -47.04
N GLU A 797 -26.38 15.63 -47.34
CA GLU A 797 -27.18 15.58 -48.57
C GLU A 797 -28.63 16.02 -48.33
N GLY A 798 -28.82 17.33 -48.31
CA GLY A 798 -30.13 17.95 -48.17
C GLY A 798 -30.32 19.10 -49.14
N ASN A 799 -30.47 18.79 -50.43
CA ASN A 799 -31.47 19.39 -51.34
C ASN A 799 -31.21 19.00 -52.80
N LEU A 800 -31.92 17.99 -53.31
CA LEU A 800 -32.62 18.05 -54.59
C LEU A 800 -33.48 16.78 -54.82
N ASN A 801 -34.78 17.02 -54.82
CA ASN A 801 -35.87 16.28 -55.47
C ASN A 801 -36.44 14.98 -54.86
N LYS A 802 -37.78 15.00 -54.90
CA LYS A 802 -38.76 14.08 -54.36
C LYS A 802 -38.88 12.79 -55.20
N HIS A 803 -39.41 11.76 -54.53
CA HIS A 803 -40.05 10.53 -55.02
C HIS A 803 -39.16 9.37 -55.49
N VAL A 804 -39.23 8.24 -54.75
CA VAL A 804 -39.63 6.86 -55.17
C VAL A 804 -39.28 5.87 -54.03
N PRO A 805 -40.04 4.76 -53.82
CA PRO A 805 -40.17 4.11 -52.51
C PRO A 805 -39.29 2.87 -52.29
N SER A 806 -39.10 2.57 -51.00
CA SER A 806 -38.87 1.27 -50.35
C SER A 806 -37.97 0.23 -51.03
N GLY A 807 -36.88 -0.10 -50.33
CA GLY A 807 -36.31 -1.45 -50.36
C GLY A 807 -35.10 -1.64 -51.25
N LYS A 808 -34.04 -0.85 -51.09
CA LYS A 808 -32.67 -1.25 -51.44
C LYS A 808 -31.70 -0.68 -50.41
N LYS A 809 -30.82 -1.54 -49.90
CA LYS A 809 -29.71 -1.22 -48.99
C LYS A 809 -28.93 -0.04 -49.57
N LEU A 810 -28.78 1.04 -48.81
CA LEU A 810 -27.89 2.15 -49.14
C LEU A 810 -26.45 1.70 -48.77
N PRO A 811 -25.52 1.50 -49.71
CA PRO A 811 -24.11 1.43 -49.37
C PRO A 811 -23.62 2.86 -49.13
N ILE A 812 -22.93 3.11 -48.02
CA ILE A 812 -22.16 4.36 -47.84
C ILE A 812 -20.95 4.24 -48.76
N SER A 813 -21.16 4.62 -50.02
CA SER A 813 -20.11 5.08 -50.93
C SER A 813 -20.51 6.48 -51.40
N SER A 814 -20.82 7.37 -50.44
CA SER A 814 -20.87 8.81 -50.68
C SER A 814 -19.46 9.34 -50.44
N SER A 815 -18.82 9.83 -51.49
CA SER A 815 -17.49 10.46 -51.43
C SER A 815 -17.50 11.59 -50.41
N LEU A 816 -16.76 11.44 -49.30
CA LEU A 816 -16.45 12.54 -48.38
C LEU A 816 -15.85 13.69 -49.19
N SER A 817 -16.39 14.90 -49.06
CA SER A 817 -15.78 16.07 -49.71
C SER A 817 -14.46 16.43 -49.01
N THR A 818 -13.55 17.09 -49.71
CA THR A 818 -12.27 17.53 -49.12
C THR A 818 -12.48 18.46 -47.92
N ASP A 819 -13.51 19.31 -47.96
CA ASP A 819 -13.87 20.21 -46.88
C ASP A 819 -14.37 19.46 -45.62
N ASP A 820 -15.07 18.33 -45.80
CA ASP A 820 -15.50 17.48 -44.69
C ASP A 820 -14.32 16.79 -44.01
N VAL A 821 -13.30 16.40 -44.79
CA VAL A 821 -12.08 15.76 -44.26
C VAL A 821 -11.25 16.74 -43.44
N ASP A 822 -11.08 17.98 -43.89
CA ASP A 822 -10.35 19.01 -43.15
C ASP A 822 -11.08 19.41 -41.86
N PHE A 823 -12.41 19.57 -41.92
CA PHE A 823 -13.24 19.84 -40.75
C PHE A 823 -13.16 18.71 -39.71
N LEU A 824 -13.33 17.46 -40.14
CA LEU A 824 -13.22 16.29 -39.27
C LEU A 824 -11.82 16.11 -38.70
N SER A 825 -10.78 16.33 -39.50
CA SER A 825 -9.38 16.22 -39.04
C SER A 825 -9.09 17.19 -37.90
N SER A 826 -9.56 18.44 -38.01
CA SER A 826 -9.42 19.44 -36.95
C SER A 826 -10.18 19.03 -35.66
N LYS A 827 -11.42 18.56 -35.80
CA LYS A 827 -12.25 18.16 -34.65
C LYS A 827 -11.74 16.89 -33.96
N LEU A 828 -11.33 15.89 -34.74
CA LEU A 828 -10.74 14.65 -34.22
C LEU A 828 -9.42 14.91 -33.48
N SER A 829 -8.60 15.83 -33.99
CA SER A 829 -7.37 16.26 -33.32
C SER A 829 -7.65 16.91 -31.95
N HIS A 830 -8.67 17.75 -31.87
CA HIS A 830 -9.09 18.36 -30.59
C HIS A 830 -9.60 17.31 -29.60
N ILE A 831 -10.47 16.39 -30.04
CA ILE A 831 -10.99 15.29 -29.22
C ILE A 831 -9.87 14.37 -28.74
N SER A 832 -8.89 14.09 -29.59
CA SER A 832 -7.72 13.30 -29.25
C SER A 832 -6.94 13.91 -28.07
N LEU A 833 -6.71 15.22 -28.10
CA LEU A 833 -6.04 15.93 -27.00
C LEU A 833 -6.87 15.90 -25.71
N GLN A 834 -8.21 16.00 -25.79
CA GLN A 834 -9.08 15.86 -24.63
C GLN A 834 -9.01 14.45 -24.01
N PHE A 835 -8.99 13.39 -24.83
CA PHE A 835 -8.80 12.03 -24.32
C PHE A 835 -7.42 11.84 -23.68
N ASN A 836 -6.36 12.42 -24.26
CA ASN A 836 -5.02 12.37 -23.65
C ASN A 836 -4.99 13.11 -22.31
N LYS A 837 -5.61 14.28 -22.21
CA LYS A 837 -5.77 15.02 -20.95
C LYS A 837 -6.52 14.18 -19.91
N LEU A 838 -7.59 13.50 -20.31
CA LEU A 838 -8.35 12.62 -19.41
C LEU A 838 -7.50 11.44 -18.89
N ALA A 839 -6.66 10.84 -19.73
CA ALA A 839 -5.71 9.80 -19.31
C ALA A 839 -4.76 10.31 -18.21
N ARG A 840 -4.23 11.53 -18.36
CA ARG A 840 -3.39 12.18 -17.33
C ARG A 840 -4.17 12.55 -16.07
N GLU A 841 -5.45 12.92 -16.16
CA GLU A 841 -6.28 13.16 -14.97
C GLU A 841 -6.46 11.88 -14.12
N TYR A 842 -6.54 10.70 -14.75
CA TYR A 842 -6.53 9.42 -14.03
C TYR A 842 -5.17 9.13 -13.35
N ASP A 843 -4.06 9.47 -13.99
CA ASP A 843 -2.75 9.40 -13.34
C ASP A 843 -2.63 10.34 -12.15
N PHE A 844 -3.16 11.56 -12.30
CA PHE A 844 -3.19 12.54 -11.22
C PHE A 844 -4.00 12.02 -10.02
N MET A 845 -5.12 11.33 -10.29
CA MET A 845 -5.88 10.63 -9.27
C MET A 845 -5.04 9.57 -8.54
N ILE A 846 -4.31 8.72 -9.27
CA ILE A 846 -3.44 7.68 -8.68
C ILE A 846 -2.41 8.29 -7.72
N VAL A 847 -1.69 9.32 -8.13
CA VAL A 847 -0.65 9.95 -7.31
C VAL A 847 -1.21 10.75 -6.13
N SER A 848 -2.51 11.07 -6.14
CA SER A 848 -3.19 11.80 -5.07
C SER A 848 -3.67 10.90 -3.92
N PHE A 849 -3.76 9.59 -4.12
CA PHE A 849 -4.23 8.62 -3.11
C PHE A 849 -3.12 7.63 -2.75
N MET A 850 -2.19 8.07 -1.88
CA MET A 850 -1.00 7.31 -1.46
C MET A 850 -1.30 5.95 -0.79
N ASP A 851 -2.49 5.76 -0.25
CA ASP A 851 -2.89 4.55 0.49
C ASP A 851 -3.78 3.59 -0.33
N MET A 852 -3.75 3.73 -1.66
CA MET A 852 -4.46 2.85 -2.60
C MET A 852 -3.86 1.45 -2.65
N ASP A 853 -4.72 0.43 -2.76
CA ASP A 853 -4.27 -0.95 -2.94
C ASP A 853 -3.81 -1.23 -4.38
N ILE A 854 -2.90 -2.18 -4.56
CA ILE A 854 -2.26 -2.52 -5.84
C ILE A 854 -3.29 -2.89 -6.92
N LYS A 855 -4.41 -3.55 -6.55
CA LYS A 855 -5.45 -3.92 -7.52
C LYS A 855 -6.26 -2.72 -7.99
N SER A 856 -6.61 -1.83 -7.07
CA SER A 856 -7.24 -0.55 -7.41
C SER A 856 -6.33 0.33 -8.25
N TYR A 857 -5.03 0.37 -7.94
CA TYR A 857 -4.01 1.05 -8.74
C TYR A 857 -3.99 0.51 -10.17
N ALA A 858 -3.83 -0.81 -10.35
CA ALA A 858 -3.76 -1.43 -11.67
C ALA A 858 -5.03 -1.17 -12.51
N LEU A 859 -6.21 -1.21 -11.88
CA LEU A 859 -7.47 -0.90 -12.54
C LEU A 859 -7.53 0.54 -13.07
N ILE A 860 -7.10 1.52 -12.25
CA ILE A 860 -7.12 2.93 -12.67
C ILE A 860 -6.08 3.18 -13.76
N SER A 861 -4.88 2.58 -13.66
CA SER A 861 -3.85 2.64 -14.71
C SER A 861 -4.36 2.09 -16.04
N ARG A 862 -5.13 1.00 -16.00
CA ARG A 862 -5.77 0.41 -17.18
C ARG A 862 -6.82 1.34 -17.81
N LEU A 863 -7.62 2.04 -16.97
CA LEU A 863 -8.55 3.06 -17.48
C LEU A 863 -7.79 4.21 -18.16
N ALA A 864 -6.67 4.65 -17.57
CA ALA A 864 -5.82 5.67 -18.18
C ALA A 864 -5.23 5.20 -19.53
N LEU A 865 -4.78 3.95 -19.61
CA LEU A 865 -4.34 3.34 -20.88
C LEU A 865 -5.46 3.35 -21.93
N TYR A 866 -6.71 3.04 -21.57
CA TYR A 866 -7.81 3.09 -22.53
C TYR A 866 -8.00 4.48 -23.13
N PHE A 867 -7.97 5.53 -22.32
CA PHE A 867 -8.10 6.89 -22.84
C PHE A 867 -6.88 7.34 -23.64
N SER A 868 -5.68 6.87 -23.30
CA SER A 868 -4.47 7.05 -24.12
C SER A 868 -4.61 6.35 -25.48
N LEU A 869 -5.12 5.11 -25.51
CA LEU A 869 -5.41 4.39 -26.76
C LEU A 869 -6.47 5.12 -27.60
N LEU A 870 -7.56 5.58 -26.99
CA LEU A 870 -8.59 6.35 -27.69
C LEU A 870 -8.06 7.68 -28.22
N ALA A 871 -7.19 8.36 -27.47
CA ALA A 871 -6.48 9.54 -27.94
C ALA A 871 -5.61 9.22 -29.17
N TYR A 872 -4.82 8.16 -29.10
CA TYR A 872 -4.01 7.68 -30.23
C TYR A 872 -4.88 7.35 -31.46
N CYS A 873 -6.02 6.68 -31.26
CA CYS A 873 -6.91 6.27 -32.35
C CYS A 873 -7.68 7.43 -32.97
N THR A 874 -8.19 8.37 -32.16
CA THR A 874 -8.87 9.57 -32.66
C THR A 874 -7.90 10.56 -33.29
N GLY A 875 -6.65 10.57 -32.83
CA GLY A 875 -5.57 11.39 -33.35
C GLY A 875 -4.97 10.87 -34.66
N PHE A 876 -5.54 9.83 -35.29
CA PHE A 876 -5.01 9.29 -36.54
C PHE A 876 -4.73 10.35 -37.61
N PRO A 877 -5.56 11.41 -37.82
CA PRO A 877 -5.30 12.43 -38.84
C PRO A 877 -4.00 13.21 -38.62
N LEU A 878 -3.54 13.34 -37.36
CA LEU A 878 -2.29 14.02 -36.99
C LEU A 878 -1.04 13.29 -37.50
N TYR A 879 -1.17 12.00 -37.86
CA TYR A 879 -0.09 11.20 -38.41
C TYR A 879 -0.03 11.23 -39.95
N PHE A 880 -1.06 11.78 -40.63
CA PHE A 880 -1.18 11.84 -42.09
C PHE A 880 -1.08 13.25 -42.68
N CYS A 881 -1.42 14.31 -41.93
CA CYS A 881 -1.47 15.67 -42.47
C CYS A 881 -0.09 16.36 -42.53
N ASP A 882 0.53 16.41 -43.71
CA ASP A 882 1.50 17.45 -44.07
C ASP A 882 0.73 18.75 -44.37
N SER A 883 1.11 19.86 -43.72
CA SER A 883 0.50 21.17 -43.97
C SER A 883 0.51 21.51 -45.46
N SER A 884 -0.65 21.84 -46.01
CA SER A 884 -0.83 22.26 -47.39
C SER A 884 0.10 23.43 -47.76
N GLY A 885 0.92 23.23 -48.79
CA GLY A 885 1.21 24.20 -49.84
C GLY A 885 1.79 25.57 -49.43
N SER A 886 3.11 25.62 -49.22
CA SER A 886 3.91 26.73 -49.75
C SER A 886 5.17 26.14 -50.39
N HIS A 887 5.25 26.20 -51.72
CA HIS A 887 6.45 25.84 -52.46
C HIS A 887 7.60 26.77 -52.03
N ASN A 888 8.66 26.25 -51.43
CA ASN A 888 9.99 26.27 -52.05
C ASN A 888 11.10 25.68 -51.16
N THR A 889 11.89 24.82 -51.82
CA THR A 889 13.31 24.56 -51.59
C THR A 889 13.77 24.22 -50.17
N ALA A 890 13.85 22.92 -49.87
CA ALA A 890 15.12 22.20 -49.69
C ALA A 890 14.83 20.79 -49.17
N SER A 891 15.50 19.85 -49.81
CA SER A 891 15.49 18.42 -49.57
C SER A 891 15.84 17.99 -48.14
N ASN A 892 15.18 16.90 -47.71
CA ASN A 892 15.63 15.89 -46.73
C ASN A 892 15.58 16.25 -45.24
N LEU A 893 14.40 16.52 -44.67
CA LEU A 893 14.14 16.31 -43.23
C LEU A 893 12.60 16.27 -42.91
N GLY A 894 12.08 15.12 -42.49
CA GLY A 894 11.01 14.97 -41.49
C GLY A 894 9.51 15.17 -41.83
N ARG A 895 8.82 14.12 -42.30
CA ARG A 895 7.35 13.95 -42.38
C ARG A 895 6.60 13.91 -41.02
N PHE A 896 7.13 14.50 -39.94
CA PHE A 896 6.57 14.42 -38.57
C PHE A 896 6.90 15.64 -37.71
N GLU A 897 6.69 16.86 -38.21
CA GLU A 897 6.89 18.09 -37.42
C GLU A 897 5.72 18.42 -36.46
N ASN A 898 4.66 17.61 -36.39
CA ASN A 898 3.49 17.90 -35.55
C ASN A 898 3.73 17.41 -34.09
N PRO A 899 4.06 18.30 -33.13
CA PRO A 899 4.46 17.91 -31.77
C PRO A 899 3.37 17.15 -31.02
N SER A 900 2.10 17.41 -31.36
CA SER A 900 0.94 16.76 -30.77
C SER A 900 0.87 15.26 -31.07
N GLY A 901 1.21 14.82 -32.28
CA GLY A 901 1.20 13.39 -32.65
C GLY A 901 2.28 12.60 -31.92
N LEU A 902 3.47 13.19 -31.75
CA LEU A 902 4.57 12.58 -31.00
C LEU A 902 4.24 12.42 -29.50
N LEU A 903 3.60 13.43 -28.90
CA LEU A 903 3.15 13.39 -27.50
C LEU A 903 2.15 12.26 -27.22
N LEU A 904 1.23 12.00 -28.16
CA LEU A 904 0.25 10.91 -28.05
C LEU A 904 0.94 9.54 -28.11
N LEU A 905 1.92 9.39 -29.00
CA LEU A 905 2.68 8.16 -29.16
C LEU A 905 3.59 7.88 -27.96
N GLU A 906 4.29 8.89 -27.45
CA GLU A 906 5.14 8.77 -26.26
C GLU A 906 4.30 8.42 -25.02
N ASP A 907 3.11 9.01 -24.85
CA ASP A 907 2.20 8.69 -23.73
C ASP A 907 1.70 7.25 -23.80
N LEU A 908 1.25 6.78 -24.98
CA LEU A 908 0.78 5.40 -25.15
C LEU A 908 1.91 4.39 -24.92
N SER A 909 3.09 4.64 -25.50
CA SER A 909 4.27 3.80 -25.31
C SER A 909 4.73 3.74 -23.86
N GLY A 910 4.77 4.89 -23.16
CA GLY A 910 5.12 4.93 -21.74
C GLY A 910 4.23 4.04 -20.87
N ARG A 911 2.92 4.01 -21.16
CA ARG A 911 1.94 3.17 -20.46
C ARG A 911 2.01 1.70 -20.87
N LEU A 912 2.23 1.40 -22.16
CA LEU A 912 2.42 0.04 -22.65
C LEU A 912 3.70 -0.59 -22.11
N PHE A 913 4.79 0.17 -21.99
CA PHE A 913 6.04 -0.28 -21.39
C PHE A 913 5.87 -0.77 -19.94
N GLU A 914 4.99 -0.11 -19.17
CA GLU A 914 4.69 -0.52 -17.78
C GLU A 914 3.85 -1.81 -17.71
N MET A 915 3.06 -2.13 -18.74
CA MET A 915 2.16 -3.28 -18.78
C MET A 915 2.71 -4.50 -19.54
N ASP A 916 3.20 -4.29 -20.77
CA ASP A 916 3.76 -5.32 -21.65
C ASP A 916 4.90 -4.75 -22.50
N TYR A 917 6.13 -5.08 -22.10
CA TYR A 917 7.35 -4.66 -22.78
C TYR A 917 7.41 -5.14 -24.24
N GLU A 918 6.84 -6.30 -24.56
CA GLU A 918 6.87 -6.84 -25.93
C GLU A 918 5.97 -6.03 -26.87
N SER A 919 4.76 -5.69 -26.44
CA SER A 919 3.86 -4.82 -27.22
C SER A 919 4.42 -3.41 -27.40
N ASP A 920 5.13 -2.87 -26.41
CA ASP A 920 5.82 -1.58 -26.53
C ASP A 920 6.98 -1.64 -27.55
N LEU A 921 7.79 -2.70 -27.52
CA LEU A 921 8.84 -2.93 -28.52
C LEU A 921 8.27 -3.06 -29.93
N ASP A 922 7.13 -3.74 -30.08
CA ASP A 922 6.45 -3.91 -31.35
C ASP A 922 5.89 -2.57 -31.87
N LEU A 923 5.31 -1.73 -31.00
CA LEU A 923 4.90 -0.37 -31.35
C LEU A 923 6.09 0.50 -31.78
N LYS A 924 7.20 0.45 -31.02
CA LYS A 924 8.46 1.15 -31.31
C LYS A 924 9.11 0.69 -32.62
N GLY A 925 9.11 -0.63 -32.87
CA GLY A 925 9.71 -1.23 -34.06
C GLY A 925 8.91 -1.00 -35.33
N ARG A 926 7.61 -0.73 -35.22
CA ARG A 926 6.71 -0.48 -36.36
C ARG A 926 6.73 0.98 -36.83
N LEU A 927 7.14 1.95 -36.00
CA LEU A 927 7.09 3.37 -36.33
C LEU A 927 8.50 3.99 -36.43
N PRO A 928 8.84 4.77 -37.49
CA PRO A 928 10.19 5.26 -37.74
C PRO A 928 10.50 6.55 -36.94
N PHE A 929 10.54 6.49 -35.61
CA PHE A 929 10.91 7.62 -34.74
C PHE A 929 12.31 7.42 -34.14
N SER A 930 13.25 8.36 -34.38
CA SER A 930 14.63 8.31 -33.87
C SER A 930 14.88 9.20 -32.63
N GLY A 931 13.83 9.81 -32.07
CA GLY A 931 13.92 10.81 -31.00
C GLY A 931 13.08 10.50 -29.76
N TRP A 932 13.00 9.22 -29.34
CA TRP A 932 12.29 8.84 -28.13
C TRP A 932 12.92 9.54 -26.92
N SER A 933 12.25 10.58 -26.39
CA SER A 933 12.67 11.14 -25.13
C SER A 933 12.33 10.13 -24.03
N ARG A 934 13.19 9.97 -23.02
CA ARG A 934 12.83 9.27 -21.78
C ARG A 934 11.89 10.16 -20.95
N GLY A 935 10.83 10.64 -21.57
CA GLY A 935 9.91 11.62 -21.03
C GLY A 935 8.87 10.97 -20.14
N CYS A 936 8.95 11.29 -18.84
CA CYS A 936 7.82 11.27 -17.91
C CYS A 936 7.19 9.93 -17.48
N SER A 937 7.86 8.79 -17.61
CA SER A 937 7.56 7.62 -16.76
C SER A 937 8.43 7.68 -15.52
N GLN A 938 8.02 8.43 -14.48
CA GLN A 938 8.56 8.18 -13.15
C GLN A 938 8.35 6.70 -12.88
N SER A 939 9.44 5.95 -12.64
CA SER A 939 9.42 4.50 -12.61
C SER A 939 8.40 3.99 -11.58
N ARG A 940 7.18 3.71 -12.03
CA ARG A 940 6.11 3.06 -11.27
C ARG A 940 6.42 1.57 -11.21
N LYS A 941 7.55 1.22 -10.58
CA LYS A 941 7.97 -0.16 -10.38
C LYS A 941 7.16 -0.78 -9.25
N GLN A 942 5.89 -1.06 -9.51
CA GLN A 942 5.22 -2.19 -8.89
C GLN A 942 4.95 -3.17 -10.02
N THR A 943 5.83 -4.17 -10.15
CA THR A 943 5.72 -5.28 -11.09
C THR A 943 4.43 -6.05 -10.80
N SER A 944 3.32 -5.68 -11.44
CA SER A 944 2.17 -6.55 -11.56
C SER A 944 2.48 -7.59 -12.64
N SER A 945 2.50 -8.86 -12.27
CA SER A 945 2.40 -9.95 -13.24
C SER A 945 1.15 -9.76 -14.09
N LEU A 946 1.27 -10.03 -15.40
CA LEU A 946 0.20 -9.85 -16.37
C LEU A 946 -1.02 -10.70 -15.98
N SER A 947 -2.14 -10.06 -15.67
CA SER A 947 -3.38 -10.76 -15.34
C SER A 947 -4.12 -11.20 -16.62
N SER A 948 -5.04 -12.17 -16.50
CA SER A 948 -5.95 -12.57 -17.60
C SER A 948 -6.83 -11.43 -18.13
N ARG A 949 -6.87 -10.27 -17.44
CA ARG A 949 -7.64 -9.08 -17.84
C ARG A 949 -6.81 -8.06 -18.60
N ASP A 950 -5.49 -8.15 -18.47
CA ASP A 950 -4.56 -7.33 -19.22
C ASP A 950 -4.44 -7.86 -20.65
N THR A 951 -4.68 -9.17 -20.88
CA THR A 951 -4.68 -9.78 -22.22
C THR A 951 -5.78 -9.23 -23.13
N ASP A 952 -7.01 -9.06 -22.64
CA ASP A 952 -8.12 -8.47 -23.42
C ASP A 952 -7.86 -7.00 -23.74
N THR A 953 -7.22 -6.29 -22.81
CA THR A 953 -6.84 -4.89 -23.02
C THR A 953 -5.73 -4.78 -24.07
N LEU A 954 -4.72 -5.65 -23.97
CA LEU A 954 -3.62 -5.71 -24.93
C LEU A 954 -4.09 -6.15 -26.31
N SER A 955 -5.09 -7.03 -26.43
CA SER A 955 -5.63 -7.45 -27.73
C SER A 955 -6.29 -6.28 -28.46
N VAL A 956 -7.06 -5.44 -27.77
CA VAL A 956 -7.63 -4.20 -28.34
C VAL A 956 -6.54 -3.19 -28.68
N CYS A 957 -5.52 -3.03 -27.82
CA CYS A 957 -4.38 -2.17 -28.10
C CYS A 957 -3.64 -2.61 -29.37
N ARG A 958 -3.29 -3.90 -29.47
CA ARG A 958 -2.62 -4.50 -30.63
C ARG A 958 -3.47 -4.35 -31.90
N PHE A 959 -4.77 -4.62 -31.83
CA PHE A 959 -5.67 -4.43 -32.97
C PHE A 959 -5.64 -2.98 -33.50
N ALA A 960 -5.76 -2.00 -32.60
CA ALA A 960 -5.77 -0.59 -32.96
C ALA A 960 -4.41 -0.10 -33.48
N THR A 961 -3.29 -0.47 -32.84
CA THR A 961 -1.94 -0.08 -33.28
C THR A 961 -1.57 -0.74 -34.61
N CYS A 962 -1.92 -2.02 -34.81
CA CYS A 962 -1.78 -2.71 -36.10
C CYS A 962 -2.57 -2.02 -37.21
N GLY A 963 -3.83 -1.67 -36.94
CA GLY A 963 -4.70 -1.03 -37.92
C GLY A 963 -4.16 0.33 -38.38
N ILE A 964 -3.72 1.19 -37.45
CA ILE A 964 -3.16 2.50 -37.78
C ILE A 964 -1.83 2.38 -38.52
N HIS A 965 -0.99 1.41 -38.13
CA HIS A 965 0.25 1.12 -38.86
C HIS A 965 0.02 0.66 -40.30
N HIS A 966 -1.04 -0.12 -40.55
CA HIS A 966 -1.43 -0.51 -41.91
C HIS A 966 -1.82 0.71 -42.75
N LEU A 967 -2.63 1.61 -42.19
CA LEU A 967 -3.02 2.86 -42.84
C LEU A 967 -1.78 3.73 -43.15
N LEU A 968 -0.82 3.82 -42.24
CA LEU A 968 0.44 4.57 -42.43
C LEU A 968 1.38 3.95 -43.47
N LYS A 969 1.32 2.63 -43.70
CA LYS A 969 2.07 1.97 -44.77
C LYS A 969 1.45 2.21 -46.13
N GLU A 970 0.11 2.19 -46.21
CA GLU A 970 -0.61 2.49 -47.44
C GLU A 970 -0.36 3.94 -47.91
N ASP A 971 -0.06 4.88 -47.02
CA ASP A 971 0.20 6.30 -47.34
C ASP A 971 1.61 6.60 -47.93
N LYS A 972 2.49 5.60 -48.07
CA LYS A 972 3.90 5.81 -48.49
C LYS A 972 4.10 5.98 -50.00
N GLU A 973 3.06 5.89 -50.81
CA GLU A 973 3.11 6.08 -52.27
C GLU A 973 2.59 7.48 -52.63
N ASP A 974 3.08 8.09 -53.71
CA ASP A 974 2.65 9.44 -54.15
C ASP A 974 1.21 9.34 -54.70
N LYS A 975 0.21 9.61 -53.84
CA LYS A 975 -1.20 9.29 -54.09
C LYS A 975 -2.07 10.49 -54.48
N SER A 976 -3.14 10.23 -55.24
CA SER A 976 -4.13 11.24 -55.61
C SER A 976 -4.99 11.70 -54.41
N ARG A 977 -5.56 12.91 -54.47
CA ARG A 977 -6.42 13.46 -53.39
C ARG A 977 -7.68 12.61 -53.12
N GLU A 978 -8.15 11.82 -54.07
CA GLU A 978 -9.29 10.91 -53.89
C GLU A 978 -8.90 9.65 -53.09
N GLU A 979 -7.66 9.17 -53.25
CA GLU A 979 -7.13 8.05 -52.47
C GLU A 979 -6.92 8.43 -50.99
N PHE A 980 -6.63 9.71 -50.69
CA PHE A 980 -6.56 10.21 -49.31
C PHE A 980 -7.92 10.15 -48.61
N CYS A 981 -9.01 10.54 -49.29
CA CYS A 981 -10.37 10.42 -48.75
C CYS A 981 -10.74 8.95 -48.46
N ASP A 982 -10.29 8.00 -49.30
CA ASP A 982 -10.48 6.57 -49.05
C ASP A 982 -9.71 6.08 -47.81
N ILE A 983 -8.43 6.46 -47.68
CA ILE A 983 -7.61 6.15 -46.48
C ILE A 983 -8.24 6.76 -45.21
N PHE A 984 -8.74 8.00 -45.29
CA PHE A 984 -9.42 8.67 -44.18
C PHE A 984 -10.71 7.93 -43.77
N SER A 985 -11.50 7.47 -44.75
CA SER A 985 -12.72 6.68 -44.49
C SER A 985 -12.41 5.33 -43.82
N LYS A 986 -11.33 4.66 -44.23
CA LYS A 986 -10.81 3.44 -43.58
C LYS A 986 -10.34 3.73 -42.15
N GLY A 987 -9.73 4.89 -41.92
CA GLY A 987 -9.38 5.39 -40.58
C GLY A 987 -10.59 5.58 -39.66
N LEU A 988 -11.65 6.21 -40.17
CA LEU A 988 -12.92 6.35 -39.42
C LEU A 988 -13.57 5.00 -39.12
N HIS A 989 -13.52 4.05 -40.05
CA HIS A 989 -14.02 2.70 -39.83
C HIS A 989 -13.24 1.95 -38.74
N LEU A 990 -11.91 2.07 -38.74
CA LEU A 990 -11.04 1.51 -37.70
C LEU A 990 -11.32 2.13 -36.33
N LEU A 991 -11.51 3.45 -36.27
CA LEU A 991 -11.88 4.16 -35.04
C LEU A 991 -13.22 3.65 -34.50
N ASN A 992 -14.25 3.54 -35.34
CA ASN A 992 -15.57 3.04 -34.92
C ASN A 992 -15.50 1.59 -34.40
N THR A 993 -14.76 0.73 -35.11
CA THR A 993 -14.54 -0.66 -34.68
C THR A 993 -13.81 -0.73 -33.35
N THR A 994 -12.83 0.15 -33.13
CA THR A 994 -12.07 0.24 -31.87
C THR A 994 -12.94 0.75 -30.72
N LEU A 995 -13.84 1.71 -30.96
CA LEU A 995 -14.80 2.21 -29.98
C LEU A 995 -15.79 1.13 -29.52
N VAL A 996 -16.33 0.33 -30.46
CA VAL A 996 -17.20 -0.81 -30.15
C VAL A 996 -16.46 -1.81 -29.26
N LYS A 997 -15.24 -2.21 -29.64
CA LYS A 997 -14.41 -3.13 -28.86
C LYS A 997 -14.09 -2.58 -27.48
N TRP A 998 -13.75 -1.29 -27.36
CA TRP A 998 -13.50 -0.62 -26.08
C TRP A 998 -14.72 -0.63 -25.16
N MET A 999 -15.92 -0.32 -25.69
CA MET A 999 -17.14 -0.36 -24.88
C MET A 999 -17.51 -1.78 -24.44
N GLY A 1000 -17.13 -2.81 -25.19
CA GLY A 1000 -17.30 -4.22 -24.84
C GLY A 1000 -16.46 -4.67 -23.64
N LEU A 1001 -15.34 -3.98 -23.36
CA LEU A 1001 -14.41 -4.35 -22.29
C LEU A 1001 -15.07 -4.32 -20.90
N PRO A 1002 -14.65 -5.21 -19.98
CA PRO A 1002 -15.15 -5.24 -18.62
C PRO A 1002 -14.75 -3.99 -17.81
N SER A 1003 -15.68 -3.02 -17.78
CA SER A 1003 -15.70 -1.90 -16.82
C SER A 1003 -15.86 -2.45 -15.39
N GLN A 1004 -15.11 -1.91 -14.43
CA GLN A 1004 -15.11 -2.34 -13.02
C GLN A 1004 -14.92 -1.16 -12.07
N ILE A 1005 -15.35 -1.34 -10.82
CA ILE A 1005 -15.09 -0.38 -9.75
C ILE A 1005 -13.87 -0.79 -8.91
N PRO A 1006 -12.92 0.13 -8.64
CA PRO A 1006 -11.80 -0.12 -7.72
C PRO A 1006 -12.28 -0.54 -6.33
N ARG A 1007 -11.60 -1.49 -5.68
CA ARG A 1007 -11.93 -1.88 -4.29
C ARG A 1007 -11.82 -0.69 -3.33
N TYR A 1008 -10.89 0.21 -3.62
CA TYR A 1008 -10.68 1.45 -2.90
C TYR A 1008 -11.90 2.39 -2.95
N PHE A 1009 -12.77 2.29 -3.98
CA PHE A 1009 -14.03 3.06 -4.06
C PHE A 1009 -14.96 2.83 -2.87
N PHE A 1010 -14.87 1.67 -2.19
CA PHE A 1010 -15.68 1.37 -1.01
C PHE A 1010 -15.00 1.74 0.31
N ARG A 1011 -13.84 2.40 0.26
CA ARG A 1011 -13.17 2.95 1.43
C ARG A 1011 -13.73 4.34 1.71
N LEU A 1012 -14.50 4.45 2.79
CA LEU A 1012 -15.21 5.68 3.16
C LEU A 1012 -14.44 6.57 4.15
N GLY A 1013 -13.17 6.23 4.43
CA GLY A 1013 -12.32 7.03 5.32
C GLY A 1013 -11.81 8.30 4.63
N ASP A 1014 -11.41 9.28 5.44
CA ASP A 1014 -10.88 10.54 4.93
C ASP A 1014 -9.59 10.33 4.14
N CYS A 1015 -9.45 11.02 3.01
CA CYS A 1015 -8.24 10.94 2.19
C CYS A 1015 -7.05 11.62 2.89
N ILE A 1016 -5.84 11.22 2.52
CA ILE A 1016 -4.61 11.89 2.96
C ILE A 1016 -4.49 13.18 2.15
N GLY A 1017 -4.29 14.31 2.81
CA GLY A 1017 -4.17 15.61 2.16
C GLY A 1017 -3.41 16.61 3.02
N ALA A 1018 -3.43 17.87 2.62
CA ALA A 1018 -2.74 18.96 3.28
C ALA A 1018 -3.63 20.19 3.49
N GLU A 1019 -3.37 20.92 4.57
CA GLU A 1019 -3.90 22.25 4.86
C GLU A 1019 -2.75 23.25 4.86
N LEU A 1020 -2.95 24.41 4.22
CA LEU A 1020 -1.96 25.49 4.18
C LEU A 1020 -2.39 26.67 5.05
N PHE A 1021 -1.56 27.06 6.02
CA PHE A 1021 -1.76 28.27 6.82
C PHE A 1021 -0.77 29.34 6.35
N LEU A 1022 -1.27 30.57 6.17
CA LEU A 1022 -0.49 31.74 5.75
C LEU A 1022 -0.56 32.84 6.81
N LEU A 1023 0.55 33.55 7.01
CA LEU A 1023 0.64 34.74 7.84
C LEU A 1023 1.56 35.77 7.18
N SER A 1024 1.18 37.06 7.19
CA SER A 1024 2.04 38.16 6.72
C SER A 1024 2.57 38.98 7.89
N ASP A 1025 3.73 39.60 7.72
CA ASP A 1025 4.32 40.49 8.71
C ASP A 1025 3.51 41.77 8.98
N GLN A 1026 2.63 42.15 8.05
CA GLN A 1026 1.82 43.37 8.15
C GLN A 1026 0.44 43.14 8.79
N THR A 1027 -0.03 41.90 8.92
CA THR A 1027 -1.37 41.60 9.46
C THR A 1027 -1.35 40.53 10.55
N ARG A 1028 -1.91 40.85 11.73
CA ARG A 1028 -2.05 39.90 12.86
C ARG A 1028 -3.18 38.89 12.67
N ASN A 1029 -4.12 39.13 11.75
CA ASN A 1029 -5.23 38.23 11.47
C ASN A 1029 -4.90 37.33 10.27
N SER A 1030 -4.93 36.01 10.49
CA SER A 1030 -4.73 34.99 9.44
C SER A 1030 -5.77 35.00 8.31
N ASN A 1031 -6.89 35.70 8.51
CA ASN A 1031 -8.04 35.68 7.59
C ASN A 1031 -8.10 36.89 6.66
N GLU A 1032 -7.27 37.92 6.89
CA GLU A 1032 -7.22 39.13 6.07
C GLU A 1032 -5.75 39.52 5.83
N LEU A 1033 -5.20 39.07 4.71
CA LEU A 1033 -3.88 39.52 4.24
C LEU A 1033 -4.05 40.86 3.52
N CYS A 1034 -3.33 41.90 3.93
CA CYS A 1034 -3.36 43.22 3.31
C CYS A 1034 -1.94 43.69 3.00
N ILE A 1035 -1.75 44.31 1.82
CA ILE A 1035 -0.48 44.88 1.40
C ILE A 1035 -0.70 46.22 0.68
N LEU A 1036 0.27 47.12 0.78
CA LEU A 1036 0.28 48.38 0.04
C LEU A 1036 0.80 48.17 -1.40
N VAL A 1037 0.21 48.87 -2.37
CA VAL A 1037 0.67 48.89 -3.78
C VAL A 1037 2.18 49.17 -3.86
N GLY A 1038 2.89 48.48 -4.74
CA GLY A 1038 4.34 48.63 -4.94
C GLY A 1038 5.23 47.78 -4.03
N ASN A 1039 4.66 46.95 -3.15
CA ASN A 1039 5.44 46.08 -2.25
C ASN A 1039 5.32 44.59 -2.61
N GLN A 1040 6.37 43.83 -2.26
CA GLN A 1040 6.37 42.37 -2.32
C GLN A 1040 5.67 41.76 -1.10
N LEU A 1041 4.92 40.68 -1.32
CA LEU A 1041 4.18 39.99 -0.27
C LEU A 1041 5.06 38.92 0.39
N CYS A 1042 5.54 39.22 1.60
CA CYS A 1042 6.24 38.24 2.43
C CYS A 1042 5.24 37.41 3.25
N LEU A 1043 5.33 36.07 3.10
CA LEU A 1043 4.45 35.11 3.76
C LEU A 1043 5.25 34.11 4.58
N HIS A 1044 4.82 33.91 5.82
CA HIS A 1044 5.13 32.75 6.63
C HIS A 1044 4.13 31.64 6.29
N LEU A 1045 4.64 30.42 6.11
CA LEU A 1045 3.87 29.26 5.63
C LEU A 1045 3.94 28.12 6.66
N CYS A 1046 2.81 27.46 6.90
CA CYS A 1046 2.74 26.15 7.55
C CYS A 1046 1.88 25.21 6.71
N ILE A 1047 2.49 24.15 6.19
CA ILE A 1047 1.79 23.06 5.53
C ILE A 1047 1.57 21.96 6.57
N GLN A 1048 0.33 21.55 6.79
CA GLN A 1048 -0.02 20.49 7.72
C GLN A 1048 -0.67 19.32 6.99
N MET A 1049 -0.06 18.14 7.07
CA MET A 1049 -0.67 16.90 6.58
C MET A 1049 -1.79 16.41 7.49
N ARG A 1050 -2.89 15.95 6.89
CA ARG A 1050 -4.06 15.40 7.59
C ARG A 1050 -4.30 13.94 7.20
N ASN A 1051 -4.95 13.20 8.09
CA ASN A 1051 -5.37 11.79 7.92
C ASN A 1051 -4.26 10.77 7.62
N ILE A 1052 -3.00 11.17 7.77
CA ILE A 1052 -1.84 10.28 7.57
C ILE A 1052 -1.52 9.47 8.82
N SER A 1053 -1.43 8.15 8.67
CA SER A 1053 -1.03 7.23 9.74
C SER A 1053 0.42 7.45 10.17
N PRO A 1054 0.77 7.20 11.45
CA PRO A 1054 2.14 7.38 11.98
C PRO A 1054 3.21 6.63 11.17
N VAL A 1055 2.85 5.49 10.58
CA VAL A 1055 3.77 4.66 9.77
C VAL A 1055 4.17 5.38 8.48
N TYR A 1056 3.22 6.06 7.82
CA TYR A 1056 3.49 6.81 6.59
C TYR A 1056 4.18 8.14 6.86
N ARG A 1057 3.87 8.82 7.99
CA ARG A 1057 4.57 10.06 8.38
C ARG A 1057 6.08 9.88 8.46
N GLY A 1058 6.54 8.74 9.01
CA GLY A 1058 7.96 8.42 9.10
C GLY A 1058 8.64 8.06 7.78
N ARG A 1059 7.88 7.87 6.68
CA ARG A 1059 8.40 7.57 5.34
C ARG A 1059 8.58 8.82 4.49
N ILE A 1060 7.85 9.91 4.77
CA ILE A 1060 7.96 11.17 4.04
C ILE A 1060 9.15 11.94 4.57
N TYR A 1061 9.97 12.50 3.68
CA TYR A 1061 11.12 13.32 4.09
C TYR A 1061 11.08 14.75 3.55
N LYS A 1062 10.32 15.03 2.48
CA LYS A 1062 10.14 16.37 1.91
C LYS A 1062 8.71 16.60 1.45
N ILE A 1063 8.27 17.86 1.57
CA ILE A 1063 7.04 18.38 1.00
C ILE A 1063 7.40 19.59 0.13
N TYR A 1064 6.91 19.60 -1.11
CA TYR A 1064 7.00 20.72 -2.03
C TYR A 1064 5.64 21.40 -2.14
N CYS A 1065 5.63 22.72 -2.27
CA CYS A 1065 4.42 23.49 -2.42
C CYS A 1065 4.66 24.61 -3.44
N ILE A 1066 3.66 24.85 -4.28
CA ILE A 1066 3.60 25.96 -5.22
C ILE A 1066 2.44 26.87 -4.81
N LEU A 1067 2.69 28.17 -4.84
CA LEU A 1067 1.70 29.23 -4.66
C LEU A 1067 1.57 29.95 -6.00
N THR A 1068 0.35 30.16 -6.47
CA THR A 1068 0.07 30.84 -7.74
C THR A 1068 -0.97 31.95 -7.56
N ILE A 1069 -0.77 33.07 -8.24
CA ILE A 1069 -1.72 34.19 -8.28
C ILE A 1069 -1.97 34.54 -9.74
N GLU A 1070 -3.23 34.54 -10.15
CA GLU A 1070 -3.65 34.97 -11.50
C GLU A 1070 -3.65 36.50 -11.62
N SER A 1071 -3.15 37.00 -12.76
CA SER A 1071 -3.15 38.41 -13.16
C SER A 1071 -4.55 39.05 -13.12
N PRO A 1072 -4.64 40.37 -12.84
CA PRO A 1072 -5.90 41.11 -12.85
C PRO A 1072 -6.60 41.09 -14.21
N LYS A 1073 -7.75 40.39 -14.28
CA LYS A 1073 -8.73 40.66 -15.34
C LYS A 1073 -9.64 41.80 -14.90
N PRO A 1074 -9.90 42.83 -15.73
CA PRO A 1074 -10.83 43.90 -15.38
C PRO A 1074 -12.24 43.32 -15.22
N VAL A 1075 -12.75 43.33 -13.99
CA VAL A 1075 -14.15 43.01 -13.71
C VAL A 1075 -14.98 44.26 -14.04
N PRO A 1076 -16.00 44.20 -14.92
CA PRO A 1076 -16.89 45.33 -15.13
C PRO A 1076 -17.64 45.64 -13.83
N GLU A 1077 -17.45 46.85 -13.31
CA GLU A 1077 -18.14 47.37 -12.14
C GLU A 1077 -19.66 47.26 -12.33
N GLY A 1078 -20.35 46.51 -11.46
CA GLY A 1078 -21.82 46.48 -11.49
C GLY A 1078 -22.55 45.25 -10.95
N LYS A 1079 -21.89 44.19 -10.48
CA LYS A 1079 -22.60 43.06 -9.82
C LYS A 1079 -22.08 42.82 -8.42
N LYS A 1080 -22.82 43.31 -7.42
CA LYS A 1080 -22.71 42.88 -6.02
C LYS A 1080 -23.04 41.38 -5.94
N SER A 1081 -22.03 40.51 -6.02
CA SER A 1081 -22.18 39.09 -5.71
C SER A 1081 -22.10 38.89 -4.20
N SER A 1082 -23.13 39.31 -3.46
CA SER A 1082 -23.34 38.89 -2.08
C SER A 1082 -23.89 37.46 -2.06
N LYS A 1083 -23.03 36.49 -2.34
CA LYS A 1083 -23.17 35.12 -1.82
C LYS A 1083 -21.84 34.76 -1.19
N VAL A 1084 -21.82 34.82 0.13
CA VAL A 1084 -20.80 34.16 0.94
C VAL A 1084 -20.74 32.71 0.46
N LEU A 1085 -19.66 32.36 -0.23
CA LEU A 1085 -19.34 31.03 -0.73
C LEU A 1085 -18.94 30.12 0.45
N THR A 1086 -19.86 29.90 1.39
CA THR A 1086 -19.77 28.81 2.36
C THR A 1086 -20.32 27.55 1.72
N GLY A 1087 -19.42 26.85 1.03
CA GLY A 1087 -19.68 25.55 0.43
C GLY A 1087 -18.47 25.17 -0.40
N PHE A 1088 -17.79 24.11 0.02
CA PHE A 1088 -16.74 23.41 -0.73
C PHE A 1088 -17.17 23.24 -2.19
N GLN A 1089 -16.81 24.18 -3.07
CA GLN A 1089 -17.18 24.13 -4.48
C GLN A 1089 -16.19 23.24 -5.22
N GLN A 1090 -16.76 22.34 -6.02
CA GLN A 1090 -16.17 21.50 -7.06
C GLN A 1090 -14.68 21.74 -7.30
N TRP A 1091 -13.88 20.70 -7.02
CA TRP A 1091 -12.58 20.54 -7.65
C TRP A 1091 -12.69 20.85 -9.15
N LYS A 1092 -12.19 22.01 -9.55
CA LYS A 1092 -11.76 22.23 -10.93
C LYS A 1092 -10.46 21.44 -11.09
N THR A 1093 -10.60 20.13 -11.33
CA THR A 1093 -9.46 19.21 -11.49
C THR A 1093 -8.44 19.74 -12.49
N GLU A 1094 -8.91 20.46 -13.51
CA GLU A 1094 -8.08 21.09 -14.53
C GLU A 1094 -7.14 22.16 -13.96
N GLU A 1095 -7.63 23.07 -13.12
CA GLU A 1095 -6.80 24.12 -12.54
C GLU A 1095 -5.76 23.55 -11.57
N THR A 1096 -6.15 22.56 -10.75
CA THR A 1096 -5.22 21.89 -9.84
C THR A 1096 -4.17 21.06 -10.58
N MET A 1097 -4.54 20.43 -11.69
CA MET A 1097 -3.63 19.65 -12.53
C MET A 1097 -2.61 20.57 -13.20
N ASN A 1098 -3.02 21.73 -13.72
CA ASN A 1098 -2.09 22.71 -14.30
C ASN A 1098 -1.04 23.17 -13.27
N ILE A 1099 -1.49 23.48 -12.05
CA ILE A 1099 -0.58 23.86 -10.94
C ILE A 1099 0.35 22.69 -10.57
N TYR A 1100 -0.16 21.45 -10.57
CA TYR A 1100 0.65 20.26 -10.36
C TYR A 1100 1.70 20.07 -11.46
N GLU A 1101 1.34 20.21 -12.74
CA GLU A 1101 2.28 20.12 -13.87
C GLU A 1101 3.38 21.18 -13.78
N LEU A 1102 3.06 22.42 -13.39
CA LEU A 1102 4.06 23.47 -13.12
C LEU A 1102 5.02 23.10 -11.99
N LEU A 1103 4.52 22.45 -10.93
CA LEU A 1103 5.36 21.96 -9.84
C LEU A 1103 6.26 20.80 -10.31
N MET A 1104 5.73 19.89 -11.13
CA MET A 1104 6.49 18.79 -11.72
C MET A 1104 7.64 19.27 -12.61
N LEU A 1105 7.37 20.25 -13.47
CA LEU A 1105 8.37 20.88 -14.34
C LEU A 1105 9.48 21.53 -13.51
N HIS A 1106 9.12 22.25 -12.44
CA HIS A 1106 10.10 22.85 -11.53
C HIS A 1106 10.99 21.81 -10.86
N MET A 1107 10.41 20.73 -10.33
CA MET A 1107 11.17 19.65 -9.68
C MET A 1107 12.11 18.93 -10.66
N ARG A 1108 11.69 18.74 -11.92
CA ARG A 1108 12.55 18.18 -12.99
C ARG A 1108 13.70 19.13 -13.30
N ASN A 1109 13.41 20.41 -13.48
CA ASN A 1109 14.42 21.44 -13.75
C ASN A 1109 15.42 21.57 -12.58
N GLU A 1110 15.00 21.42 -11.32
CA GLU A 1110 15.93 21.36 -10.17
C GLU A 1110 16.85 20.13 -10.19
N ALA A 1111 16.35 18.97 -10.63
CA ALA A 1111 17.16 17.77 -10.80
C ALA A 1111 18.18 17.94 -11.94
N GLU A 1112 17.76 18.56 -13.04
CA GLU A 1112 18.59 18.84 -14.22
C GLU A 1112 19.56 20.02 -14.02
N LYS A 1113 19.26 20.99 -13.13
CA LYS A 1113 20.19 22.07 -12.72
C LYS A 1113 21.50 21.58 -12.07
N ARG A 1114 21.64 20.27 -11.78
CA ARG A 1114 22.93 19.64 -11.43
C ARG A 1114 23.82 19.33 -12.65
N GLN A 1115 23.32 19.50 -13.88
CA GLN A 1115 24.00 19.31 -15.15
C GLN A 1115 23.56 20.39 -16.16
N ASN A 1116 24.30 21.50 -16.20
CA ASN A 1116 24.28 22.57 -17.20
C ASN A 1116 23.10 23.57 -17.18
N MET A 1117 23.45 24.86 -17.10
CA MET A 1117 22.54 26.00 -17.20
C MET A 1117 22.09 26.20 -18.65
N ARG A 1118 20.77 26.19 -18.88
CA ARG A 1118 20.03 27.16 -19.71
C ARG A 1118 18.61 27.23 -19.15
N ALA A 1119 18.23 28.35 -18.55
CA ALA A 1119 16.85 28.63 -18.22
C ALA A 1119 16.12 28.94 -19.53
N VAL A 1120 15.12 28.13 -19.89
CA VAL A 1120 14.14 28.49 -20.92
C VAL A 1120 13.14 29.43 -20.25
N PRO A 1121 12.94 30.65 -20.76
CA PRO A 1121 11.88 31.52 -20.27
C PRO A 1121 10.54 30.90 -20.67
N THR A 1122 9.65 30.69 -19.69
CA THR A 1122 8.24 30.41 -19.96
C THR A 1122 7.61 31.73 -20.39
N ASP A 1123 7.65 31.98 -21.70
CA ASP A 1123 7.19 33.20 -22.38
C ASP A 1123 5.65 33.28 -22.53
N ASP A 1124 4.87 32.68 -21.63
CA ASP A 1124 3.42 32.81 -21.71
C ASP A 1124 2.73 32.80 -20.33
N VAL A 1125 1.87 33.82 -20.15
CA VAL A 1125 0.88 34.06 -19.08
C VAL A 1125 1.40 34.63 -17.75
N ASP A 1126 1.21 35.94 -17.52
CA ASP A 1126 0.32 36.57 -16.51
C ASP A 1126 0.08 35.85 -15.14
N LEU A 1127 1.05 35.09 -14.63
CA LEU A 1127 0.92 34.26 -13.42
C LEU A 1127 2.14 34.43 -12.51
N VAL A 1128 1.93 35.00 -11.32
CA VAL A 1128 2.98 35.10 -10.29
C VAL A 1128 3.04 33.79 -9.53
N THR A 1129 4.22 33.16 -9.48
CA THR A 1129 4.42 31.86 -8.81
C THR A 1129 5.55 31.89 -7.77
N ALA A 1130 5.38 31.16 -6.66
CA ALA A 1130 6.44 30.91 -5.69
C ALA A 1130 6.51 29.42 -5.32
N TYR A 1131 7.72 28.90 -5.22
CA TYR A 1131 8.01 27.50 -4.89
C TYR A 1131 8.64 27.39 -3.50
N VAL A 1132 8.18 26.41 -2.73
CA VAL A 1132 8.59 26.20 -1.34
C VAL A 1132 8.87 24.72 -1.12
N CYS A 1133 10.03 24.41 -0.54
CA CYS A 1133 10.38 23.07 -0.07
C CYS A 1133 10.48 23.07 1.47
N VAL A 1134 9.83 22.11 2.12
CA VAL A 1134 9.86 21.94 3.59
C VAL A 1134 10.12 20.51 4.00
N GLU A 1135 10.87 20.34 5.08
CA GLU A 1135 10.99 19.07 5.78
C GLU A 1135 9.89 18.98 6.85
N PRO A 1136 8.96 18.01 6.77
CA PRO A 1136 7.92 17.88 7.76
C PRO A 1136 8.46 17.42 9.11
N ASN A 1137 7.93 17.96 10.19
CA ASN A 1137 8.17 17.51 11.55
C ASN A 1137 7.45 16.16 11.82
N THR A 1138 7.57 15.64 13.05
CA THR A 1138 6.93 14.38 13.46
C THR A 1138 5.40 14.40 13.41
N LEU A 1139 4.80 15.60 13.47
CA LEU A 1139 3.36 15.81 13.32
C LEU A 1139 2.94 15.89 11.85
N GLY A 1140 3.88 15.94 10.89
CA GLY A 1140 3.59 16.15 9.47
C GLY A 1140 3.40 17.63 9.11
N GLN A 1141 3.96 18.55 9.90
CA GLN A 1141 3.94 19.99 9.66
C GLN A 1141 5.28 20.49 9.13
N GLY A 1142 5.27 21.28 8.07
CA GLY A 1142 6.46 21.97 7.54
C GLY A 1142 6.28 23.48 7.56
N PHE A 1143 7.32 24.20 8.01
CA PHE A 1143 7.30 25.66 8.11
C PHE A 1143 8.32 26.29 7.15
N SER A 1144 7.93 27.36 6.47
CA SER A 1144 8.82 28.11 5.59
C SER A 1144 8.46 29.60 5.50
N THR A 1145 9.21 30.33 4.69
CA THR A 1145 8.91 31.69 4.25
C THR A 1145 8.96 31.76 2.73
N CYS A 1146 8.09 32.55 2.12
CA CYS A 1146 8.18 32.88 0.70
C CYS A 1146 7.95 34.38 0.47
N LEU A 1147 8.41 34.85 -0.68
CA LEU A 1147 8.17 36.19 -1.19
C LEU A 1147 7.43 36.03 -2.52
N LEU A 1148 6.29 36.70 -2.66
CA LEU A 1148 5.53 36.79 -3.90
C LEU A 1148 5.64 38.22 -4.43
N ASP A 1149 6.05 38.36 -5.68
CA ASP A 1149 6.15 39.67 -6.31
C ASP A 1149 4.79 40.12 -6.82
N VAL A 1150 4.14 40.98 -6.04
CA VAL A 1150 2.83 41.57 -6.35
C VAL A 1150 2.95 43.09 -6.46
N SER A 1151 4.16 43.60 -6.67
CA SER A 1151 4.45 45.04 -6.67
C SER A 1151 3.67 45.79 -7.76
N ASP A 1152 3.50 45.16 -8.92
CA ASP A 1152 2.79 45.69 -10.08
C ASP A 1152 1.26 45.50 -10.04
N PHE A 1153 0.71 44.94 -8.94
CA PHE A 1153 -0.71 44.62 -8.87
C PHE A 1153 -1.55 45.87 -8.58
N PRO A 1154 -2.65 46.12 -9.33
CA PRO A 1154 -3.56 47.21 -9.04
C PRO A 1154 -4.31 47.00 -7.71
N GLU A 1155 -5.00 48.04 -7.25
CA GLU A 1155 -5.86 47.94 -6.08
C GLU A 1155 -7.00 46.93 -6.32
N GLY A 1156 -7.14 45.96 -5.41
CA GLY A 1156 -8.08 44.87 -5.60
C GLY A 1156 -7.92 43.73 -4.60
N VAL A 1157 -8.85 42.78 -4.67
CA VAL A 1157 -8.81 41.53 -3.90
C VAL A 1157 -8.39 40.39 -4.82
N TYR A 1158 -7.29 39.73 -4.46
CA TYR A 1158 -6.68 38.64 -5.19
C TYR A 1158 -6.76 37.35 -4.38
N GLN A 1159 -6.68 36.20 -5.05
CA GLN A 1159 -6.73 34.90 -4.39
C GLN A 1159 -5.43 34.13 -4.63
N ILE A 1160 -4.78 33.71 -3.54
CA ILE A 1160 -3.60 32.84 -3.61
C ILE A 1160 -4.09 31.39 -3.76
N ARG A 1161 -3.84 30.77 -4.90
CA ARG A 1161 -4.05 29.34 -5.10
C ARG A 1161 -2.78 28.57 -4.74
N TRP A 1162 -2.93 27.32 -4.33
CA TRP A 1162 -1.79 26.51 -3.91
C TRP A 1162 -2.01 25.03 -4.17
N HIS A 1163 -0.91 24.31 -4.38
CA HIS A 1163 -0.89 22.85 -4.43
C HIS A 1163 0.38 22.32 -3.74
N SER A 1164 0.34 21.08 -3.25
CA SER A 1164 1.50 20.47 -2.59
C SER A 1164 1.70 19.02 -2.98
N CYS A 1165 2.96 18.59 -2.96
CA CYS A 1165 3.38 17.21 -3.18
C CYS A 1165 4.33 16.78 -2.09
N CYS A 1166 4.41 15.48 -1.78
CA CYS A 1166 5.40 14.94 -0.87
C CYS A 1166 6.23 13.83 -1.51
N VAL A 1167 7.47 13.69 -1.06
CA VAL A 1167 8.40 12.64 -1.50
C VAL A 1167 8.67 11.68 -0.36
N ASP A 1168 8.48 10.40 -0.62
CA ASP A 1168 8.81 9.32 0.32
C ASP A 1168 10.29 8.94 0.26
N LYS A 1169 10.80 8.24 1.28
CA LYS A 1169 12.19 7.78 1.36
C LYS A 1169 12.62 6.81 0.24
N SER A 1170 11.67 6.34 -0.56
CA SER A 1170 11.91 5.54 -1.76
C SER A 1170 11.89 6.40 -3.03
N ASP A 1171 11.91 7.73 -2.88
CA ASP A 1171 11.86 8.76 -3.91
C ASP A 1171 10.60 8.71 -4.81
N HIS A 1172 9.49 8.14 -4.31
CA HIS A 1172 8.19 8.28 -4.98
C HIS A 1172 7.56 9.62 -4.62
N LEU A 1173 7.04 10.27 -5.65
CA LEU A 1173 6.32 11.53 -5.53
C LEU A 1173 4.81 11.29 -5.43
N TRP A 1174 4.18 11.94 -4.46
CA TRP A 1174 2.75 11.87 -4.22
C TRP A 1174 2.16 13.28 -4.22
N SER A 1175 1.02 13.47 -4.88
CA SER A 1175 0.25 14.71 -4.78
C SER A 1175 -0.57 14.69 -3.49
N LEU A 1176 -0.66 15.86 -2.83
CA LEU A 1176 -1.47 16.02 -1.64
C LEU A 1176 -2.68 16.91 -1.96
N PRO A 1177 -3.90 16.34 -1.94
CA PRO A 1177 -5.16 17.09 -1.98
C PRO A 1177 -5.16 18.27 -1.00
N SER A 1178 -5.52 19.46 -1.48
CA SER A 1178 -5.68 20.65 -0.65
C SER A 1178 -7.06 20.66 0.03
N PHE A 1179 -7.08 20.78 1.34
CA PHE A 1179 -8.32 20.78 2.15
C PHE A 1179 -8.84 22.18 2.49
N ASN A 1180 -8.05 23.22 2.24
CA ASN A 1180 -8.51 24.59 2.34
C ASN A 1180 -8.31 25.35 1.03
N ASN A 1181 -9.35 26.10 0.66
CA ASN A 1181 -9.37 26.90 -0.55
C ASN A 1181 -8.41 28.10 -0.43
N GLY A 1182 -8.01 28.64 -1.58
CA GLY A 1182 -7.06 29.74 -1.66
C GLY A 1182 -7.44 30.94 -0.78
N ILE A 1183 -6.45 31.49 -0.08
CA ILE A 1183 -6.62 32.59 0.89
C ILE A 1183 -6.64 33.91 0.12
N PRO A 1184 -7.66 34.76 0.29
CA PRO A 1184 -7.70 36.07 -0.35
C PRO A 1184 -6.71 37.05 0.32
N PHE A 1185 -6.12 37.94 -0.47
CA PHE A 1185 -5.38 39.09 0.01
C PHE A 1185 -5.81 40.37 -0.73
N THR A 1186 -5.70 41.51 -0.06
CA THR A 1186 -6.10 42.81 -0.59
C THR A 1186 -4.88 43.70 -0.82
N VAL A 1187 -4.76 44.25 -2.02
CA VAL A 1187 -3.80 45.31 -2.34
C VAL A 1187 -4.52 46.65 -2.15
N ARG A 1188 -3.97 47.56 -1.34
CA ARG A 1188 -4.55 48.89 -1.06
C ARG A 1188 -3.59 50.01 -1.45
N CYS A 1189 -4.13 51.13 -1.93
CA CYS A 1189 -3.32 52.35 -2.05
C CYS A 1189 -2.99 52.93 -0.67
N PRO A 1190 -1.79 53.47 -0.44
CA PRO A 1190 -1.51 54.27 0.74
C PRO A 1190 -2.40 55.52 0.73
N VAL A 1191 -3.10 55.77 1.84
CA VAL A 1191 -3.88 57.01 2.07
C VAL A 1191 -2.97 58.11 2.56
#